data_AF-A0A0W0S9C3-F1
#
_entry.id   AF-A0A0W0S9C3-F1
#
_cell.length_a   1.000
_cell.length_b   1.000
_cell.length_c   1.000
_cell.angle_alpha   90.00
_cell.angle_beta   90.00
_cell.angle_gamma   90.00
#
_symmetry.space_group_name_H-M   'P 1'
#
loop_
_entity.id
_entity.type
_entity.pdbx_description
1 polymer ?
#
loop_
_entity_poly.entity_id
_entity_poly.type
_entity_poly.pdbx_seq_one_letter_code
_entity_poly.pdbx_strand_id
1 'polypeptide(L)'
;MVQIVFFTDPGKDGDDLLATVHVIMQAKAAGIIDPLTPIKLITTDEIPCNEYGVQDPNGKYGLRALYLQMHIEQLQKQLNLPKGNLPEVIAGPVTSYYSYNEQLKKYHHEPSKSDAFYPTDEVIKYYAQSDVLPQINSLLSTAEQPNAWLQKIGQASPEDTTLVNIASFNAVSDFLAQMAPEEQKKYTLINMGYNRPYSQNDYQTSDLPYNARSTDTNKAAVAVAALTHDKAFHVVSKTTRVLPNYSKITSIKGTSEIMSRAYPVLTGQYAPTLLTAMSEFINSSKYKGFWPHDVVASLLALIGIINWKESIGTEVTKEMLFKETAQIPAHDLRLRMVNTTGVLIDSTVPADQEKKDIAIESDGNFIYGKEIDPIFFTSLLHLIAAGCVKEQERLVNCYKKIIELKADLHHLKQQGKTDPEKEKRVNSLWIKANLLELQQQLKLQAQANLDEANKYFLSAETLEAENKNALGENLLQWVREIEAFLQLTENHDLPESMIQEINKAFEQPTTEKKYTALTGLFVNMLRPKLMPTESACNLLQQNGKLGFEFKRTGNSVLYYSLATLNHFVTAFSNGVRGMSAGYKKLLRLEGHSETNKTAFYLHLALHDAGKGDQIKNAVHRDIKGNYLIRLPSGSYFKCTDNRLLSPADAEQFEKAKEYVDHDIALELYGFVGSQEKNCTATEYLLWGGPAPEEEQKNKAAFILCDELFDLSNEMNIAQIVQGEIPFAGIKKGLDLFFAAYKKNPKLAELVFVHHCYDIFGAKPSDTMVSASGSSPEIHLKINLLYQTLVRVAQKQEPGKDAAEEAYTLYRKKLAKAIPEILGSEPSLHDLAITRIAQMLRCHLFKTVQNPNNKKMTIRDEGQYEARTRLFVESIDAAFHQLPKREQQKLVEFLNNTGTGMTPAVMVKYGPKLLLTATTGAEYAKADPTDATKIAQCLTPILKLYLRLYEYQQTRSSRYSDIDVDDLAKIMEQVFTWYKDASKKEKDHFADLLFDLQVKGQANAFLTQLGDIKSKSALEQVAKIQEGCKSMGYRSIETENENVSFLDYESRLRTTPIHTIYSDLQKSDLDKNKKNSFKKDFLLYQLNNLPQVSEWQLKARNANGTIDSFKIHKDSIFAPESPKEAVNKALLEVLKYLIIDTQWDIGYFGGEKVKSTTGDSNLIPKGMYAVLKEIENAQKGSVSFTKTVEKVAGMIAASAKRNDHGLFNKRGETTQIFYDKAQKLLSEDAEESLHQAFVNL
;
A
#
# COMPACT_ATOMS: atom_id res chain seq x y z
N MET A 1 -5.78 55.29 -20.01
CA MET A 1 -6.43 54.12 -19.36
C MET A 1 -6.02 52.93 -20.19
N VAL A 2 -5.33 51.97 -19.59
CA VAL A 2 -4.61 50.93 -20.35
C VAL A 2 -5.59 49.94 -20.98
N GLN A 3 -5.46 49.68 -22.29
CA GLN A 3 -6.31 48.75 -23.04
C GLN A 3 -5.56 47.47 -23.41
N ILE A 4 -6.24 46.33 -23.38
CA ILE A 4 -5.70 45.04 -23.87
C ILE A 4 -6.46 44.60 -25.11
N VAL A 5 -5.73 44.21 -26.15
CA VAL A 5 -6.30 43.62 -27.36
C VAL A 5 -5.66 42.25 -27.59
N PHE A 6 -6.45 41.20 -27.42
CA PHE A 6 -6.02 39.83 -27.73
C PHE A 6 -6.37 39.47 -29.16
N PHE A 7 -5.40 38.96 -29.92
CA PHE A 7 -5.59 38.39 -31.25
C PHE A 7 -5.41 36.88 -31.15
N THR A 8 -6.41 36.12 -31.59
CA THR A 8 -6.58 34.69 -31.21
C THR A 8 -6.54 33.70 -32.38
N ASP A 9 -5.80 32.58 -32.25
CA ASP A 9 -5.23 31.72 -33.33
C ASP A 9 -6.23 31.21 -34.41
N PRO A 10 -5.88 31.28 -35.71
CA PRO A 10 -6.62 30.70 -36.85
C PRO A 10 -6.77 29.18 -36.97
N GLY A 11 -6.04 28.32 -36.25
CA GLY A 11 -6.09 26.90 -36.64
C GLY A 11 -5.59 25.90 -35.64
N LYS A 12 -5.93 26.09 -34.38
CA LYS A 12 -6.01 25.01 -33.41
C LYS A 12 -7.48 24.69 -33.18
N ASP A 13 -7.76 23.41 -32.95
CA ASP A 13 -9.04 22.95 -32.41
C ASP A 13 -9.40 23.88 -31.21
N GLY A 14 -10.61 24.43 -31.18
CA GLY A 14 -10.98 25.77 -30.71
C GLY A 14 -10.82 26.18 -29.23
N ASP A 15 -9.80 25.70 -28.53
CA ASP A 15 -9.91 25.50 -27.07
C ASP A 15 -9.10 26.48 -26.21
N ASP A 16 -8.04 27.09 -26.76
CA ASP A 16 -7.09 27.89 -25.98
C ASP A 16 -7.67 29.26 -25.52
N LEU A 17 -8.74 29.73 -26.17
CA LEU A 17 -9.36 31.05 -25.91
C LEU A 17 -10.27 31.07 -24.70
N LEU A 18 -10.84 29.91 -24.38
CA LEU A 18 -11.66 29.72 -23.21
C LEU A 18 -10.82 29.99 -21.95
N ALA A 19 -9.60 29.48 -21.89
CA ALA A 19 -8.68 29.72 -20.77
C ALA A 19 -8.34 31.22 -20.60
N THR A 20 -8.17 31.95 -21.71
CA THR A 20 -7.92 33.40 -21.72
C THR A 20 -9.10 34.17 -21.11
N VAL A 21 -10.33 33.90 -21.59
CA VAL A 21 -11.56 34.51 -21.04
C VAL A 21 -11.66 34.24 -19.54
N HIS A 22 -11.45 33.01 -19.10
CA HIS A 22 -11.55 32.63 -17.70
C HIS A 22 -10.55 33.37 -16.81
N VAL A 23 -9.27 33.38 -17.18
CA VAL A 23 -8.24 34.08 -16.39
C VAL A 23 -8.52 35.57 -16.29
N ILE A 24 -8.99 36.21 -17.38
CA ILE A 24 -9.37 37.62 -17.39
C ILE A 24 -10.56 37.89 -16.47
N MET A 25 -11.62 37.08 -16.58
CA MET A 25 -12.82 37.22 -15.78
C MET A 25 -12.54 36.97 -14.29
N GLN A 26 -11.71 35.97 -13.98
CA GLN A 26 -11.22 35.68 -12.63
C GLN A 26 -10.36 36.84 -12.10
N ALA A 27 -9.47 37.41 -12.91
CA ALA A 27 -8.66 38.55 -12.50
C ALA A 27 -9.50 39.81 -12.21
N LYS A 28 -10.57 40.06 -12.97
CA LYS A 28 -11.56 41.11 -12.65
C LYS A 28 -12.30 40.81 -11.34
N ALA A 29 -12.74 39.57 -11.14
CA ALA A 29 -13.49 39.16 -9.95
C ALA A 29 -12.64 39.18 -8.67
N ALA A 30 -11.39 38.74 -8.75
CA ALA A 30 -10.42 38.77 -7.66
C ALA A 30 -9.89 40.18 -7.35
N GLY A 31 -10.29 41.20 -8.12
CA GLY A 31 -9.85 42.60 -7.94
C GLY A 31 -8.39 42.83 -8.32
N ILE A 32 -7.80 41.95 -9.14
CA ILE A 32 -6.41 42.01 -9.59
C ILE A 32 -6.25 43.05 -10.71
N ILE A 33 -7.19 43.11 -11.65
CA ILE A 33 -7.34 44.24 -12.60
C ILE A 33 -8.57 45.07 -12.24
N ASP A 34 -8.50 46.37 -12.52
CA ASP A 34 -9.67 47.25 -12.46
C ASP A 34 -10.81 46.62 -13.33
N PRO A 35 -12.01 46.41 -12.75
CA PRO A 35 -13.18 45.96 -13.51
C PRO A 35 -13.46 46.80 -14.75
N LEU A 36 -13.05 48.08 -14.78
CA LEU A 36 -13.20 49.01 -15.90
C LEU A 36 -12.12 48.90 -16.98
N THR A 37 -11.03 48.16 -16.75
CA THR A 37 -9.96 47.97 -17.76
C THR A 37 -10.56 47.43 -19.06
N PRO A 38 -10.46 48.16 -20.20
CA PRO A 38 -11.01 47.73 -21.47
C PRO A 38 -10.24 46.55 -22.05
N ILE A 39 -10.97 45.48 -22.38
CA ILE A 39 -10.40 44.25 -22.96
C ILE A 39 -11.17 43.90 -24.21
N LYS A 40 -10.45 43.76 -25.33
CA LYS A 40 -10.99 43.33 -26.63
C LYS A 40 -10.41 41.97 -26.99
N LEU A 41 -11.28 41.05 -27.41
CA LEU A 41 -10.94 39.70 -27.85
C LEU A 41 -11.29 39.58 -29.33
N ILE A 42 -10.28 39.52 -30.19
CA ILE A 42 -10.46 39.38 -31.63
C ILE A 42 -10.39 37.89 -31.99
N THR A 43 -11.51 37.31 -32.41
CA THR A 43 -11.58 35.93 -32.91
C THR A 43 -11.22 35.87 -34.39
N THR A 44 -10.13 35.19 -34.76
CA THR A 44 -9.71 35.08 -36.17
C THR A 44 -10.06 33.71 -36.75
N ASP A 45 -10.09 33.57 -38.07
CA ASP A 45 -10.49 32.32 -38.77
C ASP A 45 -11.88 31.84 -38.34
N GLU A 46 -12.85 32.76 -38.39
CA GLU A 46 -14.20 32.51 -37.92
C GLU A 46 -14.96 31.51 -38.81
N ILE A 47 -15.76 30.66 -38.18
CA ILE A 47 -16.67 29.75 -38.87
C ILE A 47 -18.02 30.45 -39.07
N PRO A 48 -18.47 30.69 -40.31
CA PRO A 48 -19.78 31.24 -40.59
C PRO A 48 -20.92 30.39 -40.03
N CYS A 49 -21.83 31.06 -39.32
CA CYS A 49 -23.02 30.44 -38.73
C CYS A 49 -24.22 31.41 -38.70
N ASN A 50 -25.39 30.85 -38.45
CA ASN A 50 -26.60 31.63 -38.17
C ASN A 50 -26.63 32.15 -36.72
N GLU A 51 -27.68 32.89 -36.36
CA GLU A 51 -27.88 33.46 -35.03
C GLU A 51 -28.00 32.43 -33.89
N TYR A 52 -28.21 31.15 -34.23
CA TYR A 52 -28.27 30.04 -33.28
C TYR A 52 -26.94 29.26 -33.21
N GLY A 53 -25.90 29.66 -33.94
CA GLY A 53 -24.62 28.95 -33.99
C GLY A 53 -24.63 27.69 -34.88
N VAL A 54 -25.63 27.50 -35.74
CA VAL A 54 -25.61 26.42 -36.75
C VAL A 54 -24.69 26.84 -37.89
N GLN A 55 -23.71 25.99 -38.23
CA GLN A 55 -22.74 26.26 -39.30
C GLN A 55 -23.43 26.37 -40.66
N ASP A 56 -23.24 27.51 -41.33
CA ASP A 56 -23.87 27.84 -42.61
C ASP A 56 -22.90 28.72 -43.41
N PRO A 57 -22.54 28.35 -44.66
CA PRO A 57 -21.66 29.16 -45.51
C PRO A 57 -22.17 30.58 -45.79
N ASN A 58 -23.49 30.83 -45.68
CA ASN A 58 -24.09 32.16 -45.81
C ASN A 58 -24.36 32.83 -44.44
N GLY A 59 -23.87 32.23 -43.36
CA GLY A 59 -24.01 32.73 -42.00
C GLY A 59 -23.39 34.12 -41.83
N LYS A 60 -24.07 34.98 -41.06
CA LYS A 60 -23.62 36.36 -40.79
C LYS A 60 -22.83 36.48 -39.50
N TYR A 61 -22.80 35.44 -38.67
CA TYR A 61 -22.17 35.43 -37.36
C TYR A 61 -20.95 34.50 -37.34
N GLY A 62 -19.97 34.85 -36.52
CA GLY A 62 -18.82 33.98 -36.23
C GLY A 62 -19.14 33.02 -35.11
N LEU A 63 -19.03 31.71 -35.35
CA LEU A 63 -19.34 30.69 -34.34
C LEU A 63 -18.44 30.80 -33.10
N ARG A 64 -17.16 31.18 -33.27
CA ARG A 64 -16.23 31.33 -32.14
C ARG A 64 -16.62 32.53 -31.30
N ALA A 65 -16.96 33.63 -31.94
CA ALA A 65 -17.43 34.83 -31.26
C ALA A 65 -18.70 34.54 -30.44
N LEU A 66 -19.68 33.81 -30.99
CA LEU A 66 -20.89 33.42 -30.28
C LEU A 66 -20.59 32.53 -29.05
N TYR A 67 -19.66 31.58 -29.20
CA TYR A 67 -19.24 30.68 -28.14
C TYR A 67 -18.54 31.41 -26.98
N LEU A 68 -17.58 32.30 -27.26
CA LEU A 68 -16.92 33.09 -26.22
C LEU A 68 -17.87 34.07 -25.53
N GLN A 69 -18.79 34.68 -26.29
CA GLN A 69 -19.81 35.57 -25.74
C GLN A 69 -20.73 34.84 -24.76
N MET A 70 -21.18 33.62 -25.11
CA MET A 70 -21.96 32.76 -24.23
C MET A 70 -21.22 32.50 -22.90
N HIS A 71 -19.94 32.12 -22.96
CA HIS A 71 -19.14 31.86 -21.76
C HIS A 71 -18.92 33.12 -20.90
N ILE A 72 -18.63 34.27 -21.52
CA ILE A 72 -18.51 35.55 -20.80
C ILE A 72 -19.80 35.87 -20.03
N GLU A 73 -20.96 35.67 -20.65
CA GLU A 73 -22.26 35.91 -20.01
C GLU A 73 -22.57 34.93 -18.88
N GLN A 74 -22.24 33.65 -19.06
CA GLN A 74 -22.38 32.62 -18.02
C GLN A 74 -21.48 32.93 -16.81
N LEU A 75 -20.21 33.27 -17.06
CA LEU A 75 -19.25 33.64 -16.01
C LEU A 75 -19.62 34.95 -15.32
N GLN A 76 -20.11 35.95 -16.07
CA GLN A 76 -20.57 37.21 -15.49
C GLN A 76 -21.62 36.97 -14.41
N LYS A 77 -22.58 36.07 -14.68
CA LYS A 77 -23.62 35.67 -13.73
C LYS A 77 -23.03 34.93 -12.52
N GLN A 78 -22.12 33.98 -12.75
CA GLN A 78 -21.53 33.16 -11.68
C GLN A 78 -20.58 33.95 -10.76
N LEU A 79 -19.76 34.84 -11.33
CA LEU A 79 -18.82 35.70 -10.62
C LEU A 79 -19.47 36.99 -10.09
N ASN A 80 -20.75 37.21 -10.38
CA ASN A 80 -21.49 38.43 -10.00
C ASN A 80 -20.80 39.73 -10.44
N LEU A 81 -20.24 39.74 -11.66
CA LEU A 81 -19.59 40.92 -12.24
C LEU A 81 -20.63 41.89 -12.82
N PRO A 82 -20.39 43.21 -12.82
CA PRO A 82 -21.27 44.18 -13.47
C PRO A 82 -21.34 43.96 -14.99
N LYS A 83 -22.52 44.19 -15.60
CA LYS A 83 -22.75 44.00 -17.05
C LYS A 83 -21.97 44.96 -17.94
N GLY A 84 -21.63 46.15 -17.44
CA GLY A 84 -20.76 47.09 -18.16
C GLY A 84 -19.30 46.65 -18.02
N ASN A 85 -18.55 46.69 -19.13
CA ASN A 85 -17.09 46.48 -19.16
C ASN A 85 -16.61 45.02 -19.00
N LEU A 86 -17.43 44.08 -19.47
CA LEU A 86 -17.00 42.72 -19.81
C LEU A 86 -16.06 42.75 -21.03
N PRO A 87 -15.25 41.70 -21.25
CA PRO A 87 -14.45 41.59 -22.47
C PRO A 87 -15.35 41.67 -23.71
N GLU A 88 -14.98 42.54 -24.65
CA GLU A 88 -15.69 42.72 -25.91
C GLU A 88 -15.17 41.72 -26.95
N VAL A 89 -16.04 40.84 -27.44
CA VAL A 89 -15.69 39.86 -28.48
C VAL A 89 -15.97 40.44 -29.86
N ILE A 90 -14.95 40.54 -30.69
CA ILE A 90 -15.03 41.06 -32.07
C ILE A 90 -14.73 39.92 -33.04
N ALA A 91 -15.72 39.59 -33.87
CA ALA A 91 -15.54 38.63 -34.95
C ALA A 91 -14.59 39.19 -36.02
N GLY A 92 -13.46 38.51 -36.21
CA GLY A 92 -12.45 38.82 -37.20
C GLY A 92 -12.77 38.22 -38.58
N PRO A 93 -11.75 37.97 -39.42
CA PRO A 93 -11.95 37.45 -40.77
C PRO A 93 -12.43 35.99 -40.77
N VAL A 94 -13.20 35.64 -41.80
CA VAL A 94 -13.71 34.27 -42.06
C VAL A 94 -12.56 33.29 -42.27
N THR A 95 -12.80 32.03 -41.90
CA THR A 95 -11.82 30.96 -42.03
C THR A 95 -11.26 30.82 -43.45
N SER A 96 -9.93 30.71 -43.53
CA SER A 96 -9.20 30.30 -44.74
C SER A 96 -8.69 28.87 -44.67
N TYR A 97 -8.78 28.25 -43.48
CA TYR A 97 -8.29 26.92 -43.20
C TYR A 97 -9.36 25.85 -43.39
N TYR A 98 -10.62 26.10 -43.03
CA TYR A 98 -11.72 25.14 -43.19
C TYR A 98 -12.62 25.49 -44.38
N SER A 99 -13.19 24.47 -45.02
CA SER A 99 -14.22 24.64 -46.05
C SER A 99 -15.52 23.94 -45.63
N TYR A 100 -16.67 24.48 -46.03
CA TYR A 100 -17.96 23.86 -45.71
C TYR A 100 -18.12 22.55 -46.50
N ASN A 101 -18.31 21.45 -45.79
CA ASN A 101 -18.58 20.14 -46.38
C ASN A 101 -20.09 19.87 -46.35
N GLU A 102 -20.72 19.88 -47.53
CA GLU A 102 -22.17 19.69 -47.70
C GLU A 102 -22.68 18.33 -47.19
N GLN A 103 -21.86 17.27 -47.25
CA GLN A 103 -22.25 15.94 -46.77
C GLN A 103 -22.24 15.86 -45.25
N LEU A 104 -21.24 16.48 -44.64
CA LEU A 104 -21.07 16.50 -43.18
C LEU A 104 -21.90 17.62 -42.52
N LYS A 105 -22.42 18.57 -43.30
CA LYS A 105 -23.12 19.79 -42.86
C LYS A 105 -22.32 20.60 -41.84
N LYS A 106 -21.00 20.63 -42.02
CA LYS A 106 -20.05 21.34 -41.14
C LYS A 106 -18.79 21.70 -41.90
N TYR A 107 -18.04 22.66 -41.36
CA TYR A 107 -16.73 23.05 -41.82
C TYR A 107 -15.71 21.95 -41.50
N HIS A 108 -14.95 21.55 -42.53
CA HIS A 108 -14.02 20.43 -42.50
C HIS A 108 -12.72 20.79 -43.21
N HIS A 109 -11.58 20.35 -42.69
CA HIS A 109 -10.28 20.51 -43.32
C HIS A 109 -9.83 19.17 -43.90
N GLU A 110 -10.05 19.01 -45.21
CA GLU A 110 -9.79 17.77 -45.96
C GLU A 110 -8.36 17.21 -45.76
N PRO A 111 -7.27 18.02 -45.80
CA PRO A 111 -5.92 17.49 -45.63
C PRO A 111 -5.62 16.86 -44.26
N SER A 112 -6.22 17.37 -43.18
CA SER A 112 -6.03 16.81 -41.83
C SER A 112 -7.15 15.87 -41.41
N LYS A 113 -8.24 15.80 -42.18
CA LYS A 113 -9.50 15.13 -41.83
C LYS A 113 -10.06 15.60 -40.48
N SER A 114 -9.87 16.87 -40.14
CA SER A 114 -10.39 17.45 -38.89
C SER A 114 -11.59 18.34 -39.17
N ASP A 115 -12.60 18.24 -38.33
CA ASP A 115 -13.72 19.18 -38.33
C ASP A 115 -13.32 20.48 -37.63
N ALA A 116 -13.94 21.60 -38.02
CA ALA A 116 -13.86 22.82 -37.23
C ALA A 116 -14.59 22.61 -35.90
N PHE A 117 -13.83 22.31 -34.84
CA PHE A 117 -14.38 21.92 -33.55
C PHE A 117 -14.72 23.14 -32.67
N TYR A 118 -16.02 23.31 -32.42
CA TYR A 118 -16.62 24.06 -31.32
C TYR A 118 -17.84 23.25 -30.85
N PRO A 119 -18.19 23.18 -29.55
CA PRO A 119 -19.34 22.44 -29.04
C PRO A 119 -20.65 23.08 -29.54
N THR A 120 -20.96 22.82 -30.81
CA THR A 120 -22.01 23.49 -31.58
C THR A 120 -23.37 23.20 -30.94
N ASP A 121 -23.53 22.03 -30.35
CA ASP A 121 -24.73 21.65 -29.60
C ASP A 121 -24.96 22.50 -28.34
N GLU A 122 -23.90 22.92 -27.64
CA GLU A 122 -24.00 23.78 -26.45
C GLU A 122 -24.45 25.19 -26.86
N VAL A 123 -23.80 25.74 -27.90
CA VAL A 123 -24.13 27.06 -28.46
C VAL A 123 -25.56 27.08 -28.99
N ILE A 124 -25.95 26.06 -29.77
CA ILE A 124 -27.31 25.93 -30.31
C ILE A 124 -28.32 25.87 -29.18
N LYS A 125 -28.09 25.04 -28.14
CA LYS A 125 -29.01 24.97 -26.99
C LYS A 125 -29.13 26.31 -26.27
N TYR A 126 -28.02 27.00 -26.04
CA TYR A 126 -28.02 28.30 -25.35
C TYR A 126 -28.82 29.35 -26.14
N TYR A 127 -28.48 29.58 -27.41
CA TYR A 127 -29.13 30.62 -28.22
C TYR A 127 -30.54 30.23 -28.67
N ALA A 128 -30.90 28.95 -28.74
CA ALA A 128 -32.28 28.52 -28.95
C ALA A 128 -33.19 28.77 -27.74
N GLN A 129 -32.61 28.83 -26.53
CA GLN A 129 -33.32 29.07 -25.27
C GLN A 129 -33.19 30.52 -24.76
N SER A 130 -32.32 31.32 -25.37
CA SER A 130 -32.05 32.70 -24.98
C SER A 130 -32.99 33.65 -25.72
N ASP A 131 -33.66 34.54 -24.98
CA ASP A 131 -34.40 35.68 -25.56
C ASP A 131 -33.45 36.79 -26.08
N VAL A 132 -32.12 36.62 -25.93
CA VAL A 132 -31.10 37.60 -26.29
C VAL A 132 -30.54 37.27 -27.67
N LEU A 133 -30.78 38.16 -28.63
CA LEU A 133 -30.16 38.09 -29.95
C LEU A 133 -28.65 38.30 -29.86
N PRO A 134 -27.84 37.61 -30.70
CA PRO A 134 -26.40 37.83 -30.76
C PRO A 134 -26.02 39.30 -31.01
N GLN A 135 -24.94 39.75 -30.37
CA GLN A 135 -24.49 41.15 -30.45
C GLN A 135 -23.96 41.52 -31.84
N ILE A 136 -24.05 42.82 -32.19
CA ILE A 136 -23.51 43.39 -33.45
C ILE A 136 -22.01 43.10 -33.62
N ASN A 137 -21.26 42.97 -32.53
CA ASN A 137 -19.83 42.70 -32.56
C ASN A 137 -19.47 41.29 -33.02
N SER A 138 -20.40 40.35 -32.94
CA SER A 138 -20.25 38.97 -33.45
C SER A 138 -20.51 38.85 -34.96
N LEU A 139 -20.91 39.94 -35.62
CA LEU A 139 -21.11 39.97 -37.07
C LEU A 139 -19.78 39.88 -37.82
N LEU A 140 -19.72 38.96 -38.77
CA LEU A 140 -18.57 38.77 -39.64
C LEU A 140 -18.38 39.95 -40.58
N SER A 141 -17.11 40.20 -40.91
CA SER A 141 -16.75 41.12 -41.99
C SER A 141 -17.26 40.56 -43.32
N THR A 142 -17.97 41.37 -44.10
CA THR A 142 -18.51 40.94 -45.40
C THR A 142 -17.38 40.78 -46.41
N ALA A 143 -17.61 39.99 -47.47
CA ALA A 143 -16.64 39.84 -48.56
C ALA A 143 -16.26 41.19 -49.22
N GLU A 144 -17.16 42.16 -49.18
CA GLU A 144 -16.96 43.53 -49.71
C GLU A 144 -16.15 44.43 -48.75
N GLN A 145 -16.13 44.12 -47.45
CA GLN A 145 -15.39 44.86 -46.43
C GLN A 145 -14.64 43.90 -45.48
N PRO A 146 -13.65 43.14 -45.98
CA PRO A 146 -12.98 42.07 -45.22
C PRO A 146 -12.21 42.59 -43.98
N ASN A 147 -11.92 43.89 -43.95
CA ASN A 147 -11.20 44.58 -42.88
C ASN A 147 -12.12 45.41 -41.95
N ALA A 148 -13.45 45.26 -42.05
CA ALA A 148 -14.41 46.02 -41.23
C ALA A 148 -14.20 45.81 -39.72
N TRP A 149 -13.71 44.63 -39.31
CA TRP A 149 -13.38 44.34 -37.91
C TRP A 149 -12.26 45.24 -37.34
N LEU A 150 -11.32 45.73 -38.17
CA LEU A 150 -10.26 46.64 -37.74
C LEU A 150 -10.81 47.98 -37.22
N GLN A 151 -11.90 48.46 -37.83
CA GLN A 151 -12.57 49.70 -37.42
C GLN A 151 -13.22 49.57 -36.04
N LYS A 152 -13.64 48.35 -35.64
CA LYS A 152 -14.24 48.06 -34.33
C LYS A 152 -13.22 48.10 -33.18
N ILE A 153 -11.92 48.08 -33.46
CA ILE A 153 -10.87 48.20 -32.44
C ILE A 153 -10.76 49.65 -31.92
N GLY A 154 -11.10 50.65 -32.75
CA GLY A 154 -11.19 52.07 -32.38
C GLY A 154 -9.83 52.77 -32.16
N GLN A 155 -9.84 54.11 -32.13
CA GLN A 155 -8.66 54.96 -31.87
C GLN A 155 -8.22 54.86 -30.39
N ALA A 156 -7.46 53.83 -30.04
CA ALA A 156 -6.75 53.75 -28.76
C ALA A 156 -5.48 54.61 -28.81
N SER A 157 -5.05 55.18 -27.66
CA SER A 157 -3.72 55.77 -27.57
C SER A 157 -2.68 54.64 -27.66
N PRO A 158 -1.75 54.66 -28.64
CA PRO A 158 -0.74 53.61 -28.80
C PRO A 158 0.12 53.38 -27.56
N GLU A 159 0.35 54.43 -26.77
CA GLU A 159 1.23 54.41 -25.59
C GLU A 159 0.60 53.67 -24.39
N ASP A 160 -0.73 53.51 -24.38
CA ASP A 160 -1.52 52.88 -23.31
C ASP A 160 -2.10 51.52 -23.75
N THR A 161 -1.64 50.92 -24.86
CA THR A 161 -2.25 49.69 -25.39
C THR A 161 -1.29 48.51 -25.42
N THR A 162 -1.72 47.38 -24.85
CA THR A 162 -1.03 46.09 -24.94
C THR A 162 -1.70 45.20 -25.96
N LEU A 163 -0.95 44.82 -27.00
CA LEU A 163 -1.36 43.85 -28.01
C LEU A 163 -0.86 42.47 -27.58
N VAL A 164 -1.76 41.48 -27.49
CA VAL A 164 -1.43 40.10 -27.16
C VAL A 164 -1.68 39.25 -28.40
N ASN A 165 -0.61 38.86 -29.08
CA ASN A 165 -0.66 37.98 -30.23
C ASN A 165 -0.56 36.52 -29.80
N ILE A 166 -1.68 35.80 -29.87
CA ILE A 166 -1.73 34.36 -29.66
C ILE A 166 -1.79 33.68 -31.03
N ALA A 167 -0.62 33.38 -31.60
CA ALA A 167 -0.47 32.68 -32.88
C ALA A 167 -1.31 33.25 -34.06
N SER A 168 -1.67 34.54 -34.01
CA SER A 168 -2.56 35.23 -34.97
C SER A 168 -1.81 36.24 -35.82
N PHE A 169 -0.68 35.81 -36.36
CA PHE A 169 0.29 36.67 -37.04
C PHE A 169 -0.34 37.54 -38.12
N ASN A 170 -1.23 36.97 -38.94
CA ASN A 170 -1.89 37.70 -40.01
C ASN A 170 -2.80 38.81 -39.46
N ALA A 171 -3.58 38.55 -38.41
CA ALA A 171 -4.49 39.54 -37.85
C ALA A 171 -3.76 40.70 -37.18
N VAL A 172 -2.70 40.40 -36.42
CA VAL A 172 -1.85 41.44 -35.83
C VAL A 172 -1.12 42.23 -36.91
N SER A 173 -0.63 41.55 -37.95
CA SER A 173 0.00 42.20 -39.10
C SER A 173 -0.96 43.12 -39.84
N ASP A 174 -2.18 42.67 -40.12
CA ASP A 174 -3.20 43.45 -40.83
C ASP A 174 -3.64 44.68 -40.01
N PHE A 175 -3.65 44.58 -38.67
CA PHE A 175 -3.89 45.71 -37.77
C PHE A 175 -2.72 46.70 -37.75
N LEU A 176 -1.49 46.22 -37.56
CA LEU A 176 -0.29 47.06 -37.52
C LEU A 176 -0.03 47.75 -38.88
N ALA A 177 -0.37 47.10 -39.99
CA ALA A 177 -0.25 47.66 -41.34
C ALA A 177 -1.13 48.90 -41.58
N GLN A 178 -2.13 49.17 -40.73
CA GLN A 178 -2.91 50.42 -40.78
C GLN A 178 -2.16 51.62 -40.18
N MET A 179 -0.99 51.40 -39.60
CA MET A 179 -0.22 52.39 -38.84
C MET A 179 1.19 52.56 -39.41
N ALA A 180 1.77 53.75 -39.23
CA ALA A 180 3.17 53.97 -39.60
C ALA A 180 4.13 53.17 -38.68
N PRO A 181 5.31 52.73 -39.17
CA PRO A 181 6.26 51.93 -38.38
C PRO A 181 6.65 52.56 -37.02
N GLU A 182 6.75 53.88 -36.95
CA GLU A 182 7.06 54.60 -35.69
C GLU A 182 5.90 54.61 -34.69
N GLU A 183 4.65 54.46 -35.16
CA GLU A 183 3.48 54.31 -34.29
C GLU A 183 3.33 52.87 -33.80
N GLN A 184 3.72 51.88 -34.62
CA GLN A 184 3.72 50.47 -34.24
C GLN A 184 4.61 50.22 -33.00
N LYS A 185 5.78 50.87 -32.95
CA LYS A 185 6.74 50.76 -31.81
C LYS A 185 6.22 51.32 -30.49
N LYS A 186 5.12 52.09 -30.47
CA LYS A 186 4.56 52.69 -29.25
C LYS A 186 3.79 51.67 -28.41
N TYR A 187 3.21 50.65 -29.05
CA TYR A 187 2.47 49.58 -28.39
C TYR A 187 3.37 48.72 -27.51
N THR A 188 2.80 48.16 -26.45
CA THR A 188 3.41 47.02 -25.75
C THR A 188 2.92 45.74 -26.41
N LEU A 189 3.82 44.81 -26.68
CA LEU A 189 3.47 43.59 -27.42
C LEU A 189 3.85 42.35 -26.62
N ILE A 190 2.93 41.40 -26.52
CA ILE A 190 3.19 40.06 -26.01
C ILE A 190 2.86 39.08 -27.12
N ASN A 191 3.80 38.20 -27.45
CA ASN A 191 3.68 37.38 -28.63
C ASN A 191 4.03 35.92 -28.35
N MET A 192 3.07 35.05 -28.62
CA MET A 192 3.15 33.61 -28.42
C MET A 192 3.45 32.92 -29.76
N GLY A 193 4.64 32.31 -29.87
CA GLY A 193 5.04 31.55 -31.05
C GLY A 193 4.28 30.23 -31.22
N TYR A 194 4.23 29.70 -32.44
CA TYR A 194 3.50 28.47 -32.77
C TYR A 194 4.25 27.20 -32.32
N ASN A 195 3.52 26.26 -31.72
CA ASN A 195 4.07 25.05 -31.09
C ASN A 195 4.01 23.77 -31.94
N ARG A 196 4.23 23.86 -33.26
CA ARG A 196 4.33 22.62 -34.07
C ARG A 196 5.60 21.86 -33.70
N PRO A 197 5.53 20.54 -33.48
CA PRO A 197 6.74 19.74 -33.39
C PRO A 197 7.37 19.70 -34.79
N TYR A 198 8.53 20.33 -34.94
CA TYR A 198 9.51 19.77 -35.84
C TYR A 198 10.01 18.42 -35.27
N SER A 199 10.56 17.57 -36.14
CA SER A 199 11.17 16.32 -35.69
C SER A 199 12.36 16.64 -34.78
N GLN A 200 12.75 15.70 -33.92
CA GLN A 200 13.88 15.86 -32.99
C GLN A 200 15.20 16.21 -33.72
N ASN A 201 15.31 15.90 -35.01
CA ASN A 201 16.46 16.23 -35.86
C ASN A 201 16.50 17.69 -36.32
N ASP A 202 15.36 18.35 -36.46
CA ASP A 202 15.27 19.74 -36.97
C ASP A 202 15.69 20.78 -35.91
N TYR A 203 15.68 20.40 -34.62
CA TYR A 203 16.06 21.26 -33.49
C TYR A 203 17.50 21.05 -33.00
N GLN A 204 18.28 20.16 -33.62
CA GLN A 204 19.59 19.74 -33.10
C GLN A 204 20.67 20.83 -33.12
N THR A 205 20.41 22.01 -33.71
CA THR A 205 21.41 23.05 -33.93
C THR A 205 20.97 24.48 -33.59
N SER A 206 19.78 24.71 -33.00
CA SER A 206 19.27 26.07 -32.74
C SER A 206 18.88 26.32 -31.28
N ASP A 207 19.35 27.47 -30.76
CA ASP A 207 18.99 28.00 -29.43
C ASP A 207 17.63 28.75 -29.43
N LEU A 208 17.11 29.18 -30.60
CA LEU A 208 15.84 29.91 -30.75
C LEU A 208 14.74 29.07 -31.45
N PRO A 209 13.81 28.43 -30.71
CA PRO A 209 12.73 27.63 -31.29
C PRO A 209 11.45 28.46 -31.49
N TYR A 210 11.45 29.43 -32.39
CA TYR A 210 10.28 30.29 -32.65
C TYR A 210 9.68 30.06 -34.04
N ASN A 211 8.36 29.82 -34.10
CA ASN A 211 7.62 29.61 -35.33
C ASN A 211 6.54 30.69 -35.52
N ALA A 212 6.47 31.28 -36.71
CA ALA A 212 5.39 32.16 -37.13
C ALA A 212 4.47 31.43 -38.11
N ARG A 213 3.20 31.24 -37.75
CA ARG A 213 2.18 30.70 -38.67
C ARG A 213 1.67 31.83 -39.57
N SER A 214 2.18 31.89 -40.80
CA SER A 214 1.61 32.71 -41.88
C SER A 214 1.61 31.90 -43.17
N THR A 215 0.51 31.95 -43.91
CA THR A 215 0.38 31.38 -45.26
C THR A 215 0.94 32.30 -46.35
N ASP A 216 1.31 33.54 -45.98
CA ASP A 216 1.91 34.55 -46.86
C ASP A 216 3.27 34.97 -46.29
N THR A 217 4.34 34.62 -47.02
CA THR A 217 5.72 34.88 -46.63
C THR A 217 6.02 36.37 -46.46
N ASN A 218 5.42 37.23 -47.29
CA ASN A 218 5.65 38.68 -47.23
C ASN A 218 4.95 39.28 -46.02
N LYS A 219 3.72 38.86 -45.73
CA LYS A 219 3.03 39.24 -44.49
C LYS A 219 3.77 38.74 -43.24
N ALA A 220 4.35 37.54 -43.29
CA ALA A 220 5.12 36.97 -42.18
C ALA A 220 6.35 37.82 -41.84
N ALA A 221 7.13 38.21 -42.85
CA ALA A 221 8.33 39.02 -42.66
C ALA A 221 8.00 40.42 -42.11
N VAL A 222 6.97 41.08 -42.69
CA VAL A 222 6.49 42.39 -42.23
C VAL A 222 5.96 42.32 -40.80
N ALA A 223 5.20 41.27 -40.48
CA ALA A 223 4.72 41.03 -39.13
C ALA A 223 5.91 40.91 -38.17
N VAL A 224 6.83 39.97 -38.39
CA VAL A 224 7.93 39.73 -37.44
C VAL A 224 8.81 40.97 -37.25
N ALA A 225 9.10 41.72 -38.32
CA ALA A 225 9.83 42.99 -38.20
C ALA A 225 9.10 44.00 -37.27
N ALA A 226 7.78 44.14 -37.43
CA ALA A 226 6.96 44.97 -36.56
C ALA A 226 6.87 44.44 -35.11
N LEU A 227 7.10 43.15 -34.90
CA LEU A 227 7.12 42.51 -33.57
C LEU A 227 8.49 42.58 -32.89
N THR A 228 9.56 43.05 -33.56
CA THR A 228 10.94 43.12 -33.03
C THR A 228 11.31 44.53 -32.57
N HIS A 229 10.91 44.90 -31.36
CA HIS A 229 11.28 46.16 -30.70
C HIS A 229 11.32 45.99 -29.17
N ASP A 230 11.92 46.93 -28.45
CA ASP A 230 12.23 46.77 -27.01
C ASP A 230 11.01 46.67 -26.06
N LYS A 231 9.80 46.97 -26.55
CA LYS A 231 8.55 46.79 -25.79
C LYS A 231 7.83 45.47 -26.12
N ALA A 232 8.43 44.61 -26.94
CA ALA A 232 7.91 43.30 -27.29
C ALA A 232 8.51 42.19 -26.40
N PHE A 233 7.66 41.27 -25.94
CA PHE A 233 8.07 40.09 -25.18
C PHE A 233 7.52 38.82 -25.82
N HIS A 234 8.38 37.84 -26.05
CA HIS A 234 8.05 36.63 -26.80
C HIS A 234 8.06 35.36 -25.92
N VAL A 235 7.11 34.47 -26.16
CA VAL A 235 7.08 33.11 -25.62
C VAL A 235 7.38 32.13 -26.76
N VAL A 236 8.48 31.37 -26.63
CA VAL A 236 8.97 30.47 -27.69
C VAL A 236 8.58 29.01 -27.41
N SER A 237 8.84 28.11 -28.36
CA SER A 237 8.20 26.79 -28.32
C SER A 237 8.67 25.84 -27.21
N LYS A 238 9.92 25.99 -26.75
CA LYS A 238 10.46 25.19 -25.64
C LYS A 238 10.02 25.71 -24.25
N THR A 239 9.52 26.94 -24.16
CA THR A 239 9.35 27.69 -22.90
C THR A 239 8.34 27.07 -21.93
N THR A 240 7.32 26.41 -22.45
CA THR A 240 6.17 25.90 -21.68
C THR A 240 6.23 24.41 -21.35
N ARG A 241 7.28 23.69 -21.78
CA ARG A 241 7.38 22.22 -21.64
C ARG A 241 7.35 21.70 -20.21
N VAL A 242 7.68 22.56 -19.24
CA VAL A 242 7.71 22.23 -17.80
C VAL A 242 6.44 22.59 -17.04
N LEU A 243 5.41 23.09 -17.75
CA LEU A 243 4.11 23.34 -17.13
C LEU A 243 3.49 22.02 -16.62
N PRO A 244 2.75 22.06 -15.49
CA PRO A 244 1.98 20.92 -15.02
C PRO A 244 1.05 20.40 -16.11
N ASN A 245 1.00 19.08 -16.28
CA ASN A 245 0.17 18.48 -17.31
C ASN A 245 -1.23 18.16 -16.77
N TYR A 246 -2.24 18.89 -17.24
CA TYR A 246 -3.64 18.72 -16.85
C TYR A 246 -4.36 17.58 -17.63
N SER A 247 -3.66 16.82 -18.49
CA SER A 247 -4.22 15.74 -19.33
C SER A 247 -4.20 14.33 -18.73
N LYS A 248 -3.35 14.06 -17.73
CA LYS A 248 -3.14 12.72 -17.17
C LYS A 248 -3.49 12.72 -15.69
N ILE A 249 -4.76 12.44 -15.38
CA ILE A 249 -5.25 12.39 -14.01
C ILE A 249 -5.06 10.94 -13.51
N THR A 250 -3.87 10.65 -12.97
CA THR A 250 -3.52 9.35 -12.37
C THR A 250 -3.86 9.29 -10.87
N SER A 251 -3.52 8.22 -10.15
CA SER A 251 -3.60 8.19 -8.67
C SER A 251 -2.82 9.39 -8.07
N ILE A 252 -3.29 10.05 -7.00
CA ILE A 252 -2.63 11.19 -6.31
C ILE A 252 -1.12 10.94 -6.15
N LYS A 253 -0.28 11.42 -7.07
CA LYS A 253 1.18 11.20 -7.05
C LYS A 253 1.94 12.50 -7.29
N GLY A 254 2.78 12.86 -6.33
CA GLY A 254 3.67 14.00 -6.44
C GLY A 254 2.99 15.37 -6.36
N THR A 255 3.78 16.37 -6.01
CA THR A 255 3.37 17.78 -5.91
C THR A 255 2.76 18.30 -7.21
N SER A 256 3.32 17.93 -8.37
CA SER A 256 2.85 18.39 -9.68
C SER A 256 1.41 17.96 -10.01
N GLU A 257 1.02 16.72 -9.68
CA GLU A 257 -0.35 16.26 -9.97
C GLU A 257 -1.40 16.83 -9.03
N ILE A 258 -1.03 17.08 -7.77
CA ILE A 258 -1.92 17.74 -6.81
C ILE A 258 -2.15 19.18 -7.27
N MET A 259 -1.08 19.88 -7.63
CA MET A 259 -1.17 21.27 -8.10
C MET A 259 -1.88 21.39 -9.45
N SER A 260 -1.77 20.42 -10.36
CA SER A 260 -2.52 20.46 -11.61
C SER A 260 -4.03 20.27 -11.40
N ARG A 261 -4.46 19.48 -10.41
CA ARG A 261 -5.90 19.32 -10.10
C ARG A 261 -6.50 20.52 -9.38
N ALA A 262 -5.67 21.23 -8.61
CA ALA A 262 -6.09 22.34 -7.78
C ALA A 262 -6.77 23.46 -8.57
N TYR A 263 -6.22 23.91 -9.71
CA TYR A 263 -6.83 24.98 -10.50
C TYR A 263 -8.28 24.65 -10.96
N PRO A 264 -8.56 23.51 -11.63
CA PRO A 264 -9.93 23.11 -11.94
C PRO A 264 -10.81 23.02 -10.68
N VAL A 265 -10.33 22.41 -9.61
CA VAL A 265 -11.09 22.19 -8.37
C VAL A 265 -11.47 23.50 -7.66
N LEU A 266 -10.54 24.45 -7.56
CA LEU A 266 -10.80 25.80 -7.04
C LEU A 266 -11.83 26.51 -7.91
N THR A 267 -11.68 26.37 -9.22
CA THR A 267 -12.55 26.99 -10.21
C THR A 267 -14.00 26.49 -10.13
N GLY A 268 -14.19 25.18 -9.93
CA GLY A 268 -15.51 24.58 -9.77
C GLY A 268 -16.30 25.07 -8.55
N GLN A 269 -15.63 25.62 -7.52
CA GLN A 269 -16.31 26.10 -6.32
C GLN A 269 -17.10 27.39 -6.54
N TYR A 270 -16.71 28.22 -7.49
CA TYR A 270 -17.42 29.47 -7.81
C TYR A 270 -18.02 29.47 -9.22
N ALA A 271 -17.53 28.64 -10.14
CA ALA A 271 -18.03 28.54 -11.51
C ALA A 271 -18.17 27.07 -11.96
N PRO A 272 -19.23 26.35 -11.54
CA PRO A 272 -19.43 24.95 -11.92
C PRO A 272 -19.54 24.71 -13.44
N THR A 273 -20.08 25.69 -14.18
CA THR A 273 -20.19 25.62 -15.65
C THR A 273 -18.83 25.61 -16.31
N LEU A 274 -17.90 26.40 -15.78
CA LEU A 274 -16.51 26.43 -16.23
C LEU A 274 -15.77 25.12 -15.95
N LEU A 275 -15.95 24.52 -14.76
CA LEU A 275 -15.40 23.19 -14.48
C LEU A 275 -15.93 22.13 -15.46
N THR A 276 -17.22 22.20 -15.78
CA THR A 276 -17.87 21.30 -16.75
C THR A 276 -17.27 21.51 -18.15
N ALA A 277 -17.17 22.75 -18.61
CA ALA A 277 -16.56 23.09 -19.90
C ALA A 277 -15.10 22.62 -19.99
N MET A 278 -14.32 22.75 -18.92
CA MET A 278 -12.96 22.20 -18.85
C MET A 278 -12.94 20.68 -18.98
N SER A 279 -13.85 19.96 -18.30
CA SER A 279 -13.93 18.50 -18.36
C SER A 279 -14.36 18.01 -19.74
N GLU A 280 -15.43 18.57 -20.31
CA GLU A 280 -15.93 18.23 -21.65
C GLU A 280 -14.88 18.50 -22.72
N PHE A 281 -14.13 19.60 -22.56
CA PHE A 281 -13.02 19.92 -23.42
C PHE A 281 -11.94 18.82 -23.39
N ILE A 282 -11.42 18.46 -22.21
CA ILE A 282 -10.39 17.42 -22.09
C ILE A 282 -10.89 16.09 -22.68
N ASN A 283 -12.17 15.76 -22.46
CA ASN A 283 -12.78 14.56 -22.99
C ASN A 283 -12.93 14.56 -24.50
N SER A 284 -13.18 15.71 -25.13
CA SER A 284 -13.46 15.82 -26.56
C SER A 284 -12.21 16.16 -27.41
N SER A 285 -11.21 16.81 -26.80
CA SER A 285 -9.98 17.24 -27.47
C SER A 285 -9.17 16.07 -28.02
N LYS A 286 -8.56 16.26 -29.20
CA LYS A 286 -7.55 15.34 -29.76
C LYS A 286 -6.31 15.25 -28.87
N TYR A 287 -5.97 16.34 -28.16
CA TYR A 287 -4.80 16.43 -27.29
C TYR A 287 -5.06 15.92 -25.88
N LYS A 288 -6.33 15.64 -25.53
CA LYS A 288 -6.78 15.12 -24.23
C LYS A 288 -6.26 15.94 -23.03
N GLY A 289 -6.10 17.25 -23.16
CA GLY A 289 -5.52 18.09 -22.11
C GLY A 289 -5.93 19.55 -22.15
N PHE A 290 -6.27 20.11 -20.99
CA PHE A 290 -6.46 21.55 -20.78
C PHE A 290 -5.10 22.21 -20.56
N TRP A 291 -4.44 22.60 -21.64
CA TRP A 291 -3.14 23.25 -21.55
C TRP A 291 -3.29 24.77 -21.49
N PRO A 292 -2.80 25.44 -20.42
CA PRO A 292 -2.92 26.88 -20.25
C PRO A 292 -1.83 27.62 -21.05
N HIS A 293 -1.60 27.23 -22.31
CA HIS A 293 -0.56 27.84 -23.14
C HIS A 293 -0.80 29.34 -23.33
N ASP A 294 -2.06 29.69 -23.54
CA ASP A 294 -2.54 31.05 -23.71
C ASP A 294 -2.67 31.80 -22.37
N VAL A 295 -2.77 31.06 -21.26
CA VAL A 295 -2.72 31.64 -19.92
C VAL A 295 -1.35 32.26 -19.66
N VAL A 296 -0.27 31.71 -20.22
CA VAL A 296 1.06 32.33 -20.10
C VAL A 296 1.04 33.75 -20.71
N ALA A 297 0.52 33.88 -21.92
CA ALA A 297 0.39 35.19 -22.59
C ALA A 297 -0.59 36.12 -21.85
N SER A 298 -1.68 35.57 -21.33
CA SER A 298 -2.65 36.31 -20.52
C SER A 298 -2.04 36.84 -19.22
N LEU A 299 -1.31 36.00 -18.48
CA LEU A 299 -0.61 36.40 -17.25
C LEU A 299 0.47 37.43 -17.54
N LEU A 300 1.24 37.31 -18.63
CA LEU A 300 2.20 38.34 -19.05
C LEU A 300 1.51 39.70 -19.29
N ALA A 301 0.32 39.69 -19.88
CA ALA A 301 -0.44 40.91 -20.14
C ALA A 301 -0.94 41.53 -18.84
N LEU A 302 -1.48 40.71 -17.94
CA LEU A 302 -1.91 41.15 -16.61
C LEU A 302 -0.74 41.72 -15.79
N ILE A 303 0.44 41.10 -15.87
CA ILE A 303 1.65 41.62 -15.23
C ILE A 303 2.01 43.03 -15.70
N GLY A 304 1.95 43.28 -17.01
CA GLY A 304 2.36 44.55 -17.59
C GLY A 304 1.43 45.74 -17.34
N ILE A 305 0.25 45.52 -16.75
CA ILE A 305 -0.84 46.52 -16.70
C ILE A 305 -1.26 46.85 -15.27
N ILE A 306 -1.01 45.94 -14.34
CA ILE A 306 -1.45 46.05 -12.95
C ILE A 306 -0.31 46.58 -12.10
N ASN A 307 -0.63 47.51 -11.19
CA ASN A 307 0.27 47.82 -10.09
C ASN A 307 0.20 46.70 -9.04
N TRP A 308 0.95 45.61 -9.27
CA TRP A 308 1.00 44.48 -8.34
C TRP A 308 1.42 44.89 -6.94
N LYS A 309 2.18 45.98 -6.79
CA LYS A 309 2.58 46.49 -5.48
C LYS A 309 1.39 46.87 -4.60
N GLU A 310 0.31 47.39 -5.18
CA GLU A 310 -0.91 47.71 -4.43
C GLU A 310 -1.74 46.46 -4.10
N SER A 311 -1.78 45.47 -5.00
CA SER A 311 -2.61 44.27 -4.84
C SER A 311 -1.95 43.21 -3.96
N ILE A 312 -0.65 42.99 -4.11
CA ILE A 312 0.11 41.92 -3.45
C ILE A 312 1.29 42.42 -2.61
N GLY A 313 1.55 43.73 -2.54
CA GLY A 313 2.60 44.29 -1.67
C GLY A 313 4.02 44.23 -2.24
N THR A 314 4.23 43.67 -3.44
CA THR A 314 5.52 43.65 -4.14
C THR A 314 5.36 43.98 -5.63
N GLU A 315 6.44 44.41 -6.26
CA GLU A 315 6.49 44.66 -7.70
C GLU A 315 6.72 43.33 -8.44
N VAL A 316 6.00 43.14 -9.55
CA VAL A 316 6.08 41.93 -10.37
C VAL A 316 6.36 42.34 -11.81
N THR A 317 7.33 41.69 -12.43
CA THR A 317 7.71 41.94 -13.83
C THR A 317 7.53 40.69 -14.68
N LYS A 318 7.46 40.87 -16.01
CA LYS A 318 7.18 39.80 -16.97
C LYS A 318 8.25 38.71 -16.95
N GLU A 319 9.48 39.09 -16.66
CA GLU A 319 10.66 38.22 -16.57
C GLU A 319 10.53 37.20 -15.44
N MET A 320 9.80 37.53 -14.36
CA MET A 320 9.62 36.65 -13.19
C MET A 320 8.80 35.38 -13.50
N LEU A 321 8.01 35.37 -14.58
CA LEU A 321 7.34 34.14 -15.07
C LEU A 321 8.34 33.09 -15.58
N PHE A 322 9.58 33.48 -15.84
CA PHE A 322 10.61 32.62 -16.42
C PHE A 322 11.80 32.45 -15.48
N LYS A 323 12.47 31.30 -15.57
CA LYS A 323 13.74 31.07 -14.88
C LYS A 323 14.86 31.96 -15.43
N GLU A 324 14.79 32.23 -16.74
CA GLU A 324 15.74 33.03 -17.49
C GLU A 324 15.07 33.68 -18.71
N THR A 325 15.51 34.89 -19.03
CA THR A 325 15.14 35.64 -20.24
C THR A 325 16.37 35.89 -21.10
N ALA A 326 16.20 35.85 -22.42
CA ALA A 326 17.24 36.13 -23.39
C ALA A 326 16.86 37.31 -24.28
N GLN A 327 17.88 37.97 -24.81
CA GLN A 327 17.77 39.10 -25.71
C GLN A 327 18.70 38.85 -26.90
N ILE A 328 18.16 38.91 -28.11
CA ILE A 328 18.91 38.75 -29.36
C ILE A 328 18.70 40.01 -30.21
N PRO A 329 19.76 40.64 -30.76
CA PRO A 329 19.60 41.74 -31.70
C PRO A 329 18.78 41.32 -32.92
N ALA A 330 17.81 42.14 -33.35
CA ALA A 330 16.88 41.72 -34.40
C ALA A 330 17.56 41.49 -35.77
N HIS A 331 18.65 42.20 -36.07
CA HIS A 331 19.46 41.98 -37.28
C HIS A 331 20.19 40.63 -37.32
N ASP A 332 20.34 39.95 -36.17
CA ASP A 332 20.89 38.60 -36.10
C ASP A 332 19.84 37.51 -36.39
N LEU A 333 18.59 37.91 -36.65
CA LEU A 333 17.49 36.99 -36.91
C LEU A 333 17.15 36.90 -38.41
N ARG A 334 16.74 35.71 -38.83
CA ARG A 334 16.30 35.41 -40.20
C ARG A 334 15.03 34.59 -40.18
N LEU A 335 14.15 34.82 -41.16
CA LEU A 335 12.95 34.03 -41.37
C LEU A 335 13.20 32.99 -42.48
N ARG A 336 13.16 31.70 -42.13
CA ARG A 336 13.27 30.58 -43.08
C ARG A 336 11.90 29.99 -43.37
N MET A 337 11.59 29.75 -44.64
CA MET A 337 10.37 29.04 -45.01
C MET A 337 10.58 27.52 -44.94
N VAL A 338 9.72 26.85 -44.18
CA VAL A 338 9.61 25.39 -44.21
C VAL A 338 8.19 25.03 -44.61
N ASN A 339 8.05 24.43 -45.80
CA ASN A 339 6.76 24.25 -46.47
C ASN A 339 6.00 25.59 -46.60
N THR A 340 4.85 25.74 -45.97
CA THR A 340 4.02 26.96 -45.96
C THR A 340 4.10 27.73 -44.64
N THR A 341 5.16 27.58 -43.86
CA THR A 341 5.29 28.19 -42.52
C THR A 341 6.66 28.87 -42.36
N GLY A 342 6.66 30.09 -41.84
CA GLY A 342 7.89 30.86 -41.57
C GLY A 342 8.45 30.54 -40.18
N VAL A 343 9.74 30.25 -40.10
CA VAL A 343 10.46 29.94 -38.87
C VAL A 343 11.50 31.01 -38.61
N LEU A 344 11.51 31.57 -37.41
CA LEU A 344 12.54 32.53 -37.02
C LEU A 344 13.75 31.75 -36.49
N ILE A 345 14.90 31.98 -37.10
CA ILE A 345 16.18 31.39 -36.73
C ILE A 345 17.17 32.51 -36.41
N ASP A 346 18.09 32.24 -35.49
CA ASP A 346 19.19 33.16 -35.19
C ASP A 346 20.41 32.91 -36.10
N SER A 347 21.43 33.74 -35.94
CA SER A 347 22.65 33.73 -36.74
C SER A 347 23.54 32.49 -36.52
N THR A 348 23.25 31.65 -35.52
CA THR A 348 23.99 30.41 -35.25
C THR A 348 23.57 29.27 -36.18
N VAL A 349 22.39 29.38 -36.81
CA VAL A 349 21.89 28.39 -37.77
C VAL A 349 22.46 28.69 -39.17
N PRO A 350 23.17 27.74 -39.82
CA PRO A 350 23.70 27.95 -41.16
C PRO A 350 22.61 28.32 -42.16
N ALA A 351 22.88 29.30 -43.02
CA ALA A 351 21.96 29.73 -44.09
C ALA A 351 21.74 28.57 -45.07
N ASP A 352 20.48 28.27 -45.39
CA ASP A 352 20.10 27.26 -46.37
C ASP A 352 19.81 27.95 -47.71
N GLN A 353 20.71 27.81 -48.68
CA GLN A 353 20.60 28.47 -49.98
C GLN A 353 19.39 27.99 -50.80
N GLU A 354 18.82 26.82 -50.51
CA GLU A 354 17.66 26.28 -51.22
C GLU A 354 16.32 26.80 -50.64
N LYS A 355 16.27 27.18 -49.35
CA LYS A 355 15.01 27.50 -48.63
C LYS A 355 14.68 29.00 -48.51
N LYS A 356 15.44 29.89 -49.16
CA LYS A 356 15.23 31.36 -49.19
C LYS A 356 15.03 31.97 -47.80
N ASP A 357 16.12 32.16 -47.06
CA ASP A 357 16.12 32.89 -45.79
C ASP A 357 15.92 34.41 -46.03
N ILE A 358 15.00 35.05 -45.28
CA ILE A 358 14.73 36.49 -45.33
C ILE A 358 15.32 37.15 -44.09
N ALA A 359 16.15 38.18 -44.25
CA ALA A 359 16.72 38.93 -43.12
C ALA A 359 15.67 39.83 -42.45
N ILE A 360 15.75 39.99 -41.13
CA ILE A 360 14.91 40.94 -40.39
C ILE A 360 15.66 42.27 -40.25
N GLU A 361 15.20 43.28 -40.97
CA GLU A 361 15.77 44.62 -40.94
C GLU A 361 15.13 45.45 -39.82
N SER A 362 15.59 45.24 -38.57
CA SER A 362 15.19 46.04 -37.41
C SER A 362 16.40 46.32 -36.49
N ASP A 363 16.46 47.54 -35.95
CA ASP A 363 17.47 47.97 -34.98
C ASP A 363 17.13 47.56 -33.53
N GLY A 364 15.96 46.94 -33.32
CA GLY A 364 15.47 46.54 -32.00
C GLY A 364 16.02 45.20 -31.50
N ASN A 365 15.45 44.73 -30.40
CA ASN A 365 15.79 43.43 -29.81
C ASN A 365 14.59 42.47 -29.81
N PHE A 366 14.90 41.17 -29.90
CA PHE A 366 13.97 40.08 -29.67
C PHE A 366 14.17 39.52 -28.26
N ILE A 367 13.25 39.88 -27.36
CA ILE A 367 13.30 39.50 -25.94
C ILE A 367 12.35 38.32 -25.69
N TYR A 368 12.84 37.21 -25.14
CA TYR A 368 12.03 36.03 -24.90
C TYR A 368 12.36 35.29 -23.60
N GLY A 369 11.37 34.60 -23.05
CA GLY A 369 11.55 33.70 -21.91
C GLY A 369 12.05 32.31 -22.34
N LYS A 370 13.13 31.81 -21.74
CA LYS A 370 13.69 30.49 -22.09
C LYS A 370 12.89 29.32 -21.53
N GLU A 371 12.55 29.37 -20.25
CA GLU A 371 11.82 28.31 -19.52
C GLU A 371 10.96 28.93 -18.42
N ILE A 372 9.71 28.49 -18.27
CA ILE A 372 8.81 28.96 -17.20
C ILE A 372 9.34 28.56 -15.81
N ASP A 373 9.20 29.44 -14.82
CA ASP A 373 9.29 29.07 -13.41
C ASP A 373 7.95 28.45 -12.97
N PRO A 374 7.87 27.12 -12.78
CA PRO A 374 6.59 26.46 -12.51
C PRO A 374 6.00 26.84 -11.15
N ILE A 375 6.82 27.18 -10.16
CA ILE A 375 6.33 27.59 -8.82
C ILE A 375 5.71 28.98 -8.92
N PHE A 376 6.40 29.91 -9.57
CA PHE A 376 5.90 31.28 -9.73
C PHE A 376 4.63 31.31 -10.59
N PHE A 377 4.66 30.66 -11.76
CA PHE A 377 3.51 30.55 -12.67
C PHE A 377 2.28 29.97 -11.95
N THR A 378 2.44 28.83 -11.28
CA THR A 378 1.31 28.14 -10.64
C THR A 378 0.78 28.96 -9.46
N SER A 379 1.67 29.57 -8.66
CA SER A 379 1.25 30.42 -7.54
C SER A 379 0.46 31.64 -8.02
N LEU A 380 0.87 32.28 -9.12
CA LEU A 380 0.15 33.42 -9.68
C LEU A 380 -1.22 33.02 -10.22
N LEU A 381 -1.29 31.92 -10.97
CA LEU A 381 -2.54 31.41 -11.52
C LEU A 381 -3.53 31.00 -10.41
N HIS A 382 -3.05 30.27 -9.40
CA HIS A 382 -3.89 29.82 -8.30
C HIS A 382 -4.27 30.96 -7.37
N LEU A 383 -3.43 31.99 -7.19
CA LEU A 383 -3.80 33.19 -6.45
C LEU A 383 -5.02 33.87 -7.09
N ILE A 384 -5.05 33.99 -8.42
CA ILE A 384 -6.19 34.56 -9.16
C ILE A 384 -7.45 33.71 -8.96
N ALA A 385 -7.34 32.38 -9.07
CA ALA A 385 -8.47 31.47 -8.89
C ALA A 385 -8.99 31.45 -7.43
N ALA A 386 -8.09 31.30 -6.46
CA ALA A 386 -8.42 31.25 -5.03
C ALA A 386 -8.95 32.59 -4.51
N GLY A 387 -8.50 33.72 -5.07
CA GLY A 387 -9.01 35.05 -4.75
C GLY A 387 -10.51 35.23 -5.07
N CYS A 388 -11.08 34.38 -5.92
CA CYS A 388 -12.52 34.36 -6.20
C CYS A 388 -13.33 33.62 -5.10
N VAL A 389 -12.67 32.93 -4.16
CA VAL A 389 -13.29 32.10 -3.11
C VAL A 389 -12.97 32.67 -1.73
N LYS A 390 -13.99 33.22 -1.04
CA LYS A 390 -13.81 33.88 0.28
C LYS A 390 -13.28 32.96 1.39
N GLU A 391 -13.42 31.66 1.24
CA GLU A 391 -13.08 30.66 2.28
C GLU A 391 -11.63 30.14 2.20
N GLN A 392 -10.79 30.69 1.30
CA GLN A 392 -9.43 30.19 1.01
C GLN A 392 -8.29 31.10 1.51
N GLU A 393 -8.47 31.81 2.63
CA GLU A 393 -7.51 32.81 3.12
C GLU A 393 -6.09 32.25 3.35
N ARG A 394 -5.96 31.04 3.94
CA ARG A 394 -4.65 30.39 4.17
C ARG A 394 -3.91 30.11 2.86
N LEU A 395 -4.63 29.66 1.85
CA LEU A 395 -4.10 29.30 0.53
C LEU A 395 -3.63 30.56 -0.22
N VAL A 396 -4.47 31.60 -0.23
CA VAL A 396 -4.16 32.92 -0.79
C VAL A 396 -2.90 33.51 -0.15
N ASN A 397 -2.78 33.43 1.17
CA ASN A 397 -1.61 33.93 1.90
C ASN A 397 -0.34 33.16 1.52
N CYS A 398 -0.40 31.84 1.36
CA CYS A 398 0.74 31.05 0.89
C CYS A 398 1.22 31.49 -0.50
N TYR A 399 0.31 31.57 -1.48
CA TYR A 399 0.68 31.98 -2.84
C TYR A 399 1.20 33.40 -2.92
N LYS A 400 0.57 34.34 -2.22
CA LYS A 400 1.03 35.72 -2.13
C LYS A 400 2.46 35.78 -1.59
N LYS A 401 2.75 35.07 -0.50
CA LYS A 401 4.09 35.06 0.11
C LYS A 401 5.15 34.42 -0.79
N ILE A 402 4.79 33.38 -1.55
CA ILE A 402 5.68 32.78 -2.55
C ILE A 402 6.03 33.80 -3.64
N ILE A 403 5.04 34.53 -4.16
CA ILE A 403 5.25 35.57 -5.19
C ILE A 403 6.16 36.68 -4.65
N GLU A 404 5.91 37.17 -3.42
CA GLU A 404 6.76 38.15 -2.75
C GLU A 404 8.23 37.70 -2.66
N LEU A 405 8.47 36.48 -2.17
CA LEU A 405 9.83 35.94 -2.03
C LEU A 405 10.52 35.69 -3.38
N LYS A 406 9.76 35.25 -4.39
CA LYS A 406 10.28 35.06 -5.75
C LYS A 406 10.65 36.39 -6.40
N ALA A 407 9.87 37.45 -6.18
CA ALA A 407 10.21 38.80 -6.64
C ALA A 407 11.51 39.29 -5.99
N ASP A 408 11.67 39.13 -4.67
CA ASP A 408 12.90 39.47 -3.95
C ASP A 408 14.11 38.70 -4.49
N LEU A 409 13.96 37.38 -4.69
CA LEU A 409 15.01 36.53 -5.26
C LEU A 409 15.38 36.96 -6.68
N HIS A 410 14.40 37.36 -7.50
CA HIS A 410 14.65 37.89 -8.83
C HIS A 410 15.50 39.16 -8.78
N HIS A 411 15.14 40.13 -7.93
CA HIS A 411 15.92 41.36 -7.77
C HIS A 411 17.34 41.11 -7.22
N LEU A 412 17.51 40.15 -6.31
CA LEU A 412 18.83 39.74 -5.83
C LEU A 412 19.67 39.12 -6.95
N LYS A 413 19.06 38.26 -7.78
CA LYS A 413 19.73 37.63 -8.92
C LYS A 413 20.21 38.66 -9.94
N GLN A 414 19.41 39.71 -10.20
CA GLN A 414 19.82 40.85 -11.05
C GLN A 414 21.04 41.61 -10.49
N GLN A 415 21.24 41.59 -9.16
CA GLN A 415 22.43 42.15 -8.49
C GLN A 415 23.60 41.17 -8.39
N GLY A 416 23.49 39.97 -8.98
CA GLY A 416 24.50 38.91 -8.87
C GLY A 416 24.58 38.26 -7.48
N LYS A 417 23.52 38.39 -6.66
CA LYS A 417 23.44 37.82 -5.30
C LYS A 417 22.49 36.61 -5.27
N THR A 418 22.73 35.71 -4.33
CA THR A 418 21.84 34.58 -4.02
C THR A 418 21.45 34.62 -2.55
N ASP A 419 20.29 34.05 -2.22
CA ASP A 419 19.79 33.95 -0.85
C ASP A 419 19.18 32.55 -0.63
N PRO A 420 20.01 31.56 -0.24
CA PRO A 420 19.56 30.19 -0.06
C PRO A 420 18.46 30.04 1.00
N GLU A 421 18.40 30.93 2.00
CA GLU A 421 17.36 30.88 3.04
C GLU A 421 16.00 31.29 2.49
N LYS A 422 15.94 32.30 1.61
CA LYS A 422 14.70 32.63 0.90
C LYS A 422 14.24 31.52 -0.05
N GLU A 423 15.17 30.85 -0.74
CA GLU A 423 14.83 29.69 -1.58
C GLU A 423 14.24 28.53 -0.76
N LYS A 424 14.82 28.22 0.40
CA LYS A 424 14.25 27.24 1.35
C LYS A 424 12.84 27.66 1.79
N ARG A 425 12.63 28.94 2.08
CA ARG A 425 11.32 29.46 2.50
C ARG A 425 10.27 29.36 1.40
N VAL A 426 10.63 29.61 0.15
CA VAL A 426 9.78 29.36 -1.03
C VAL A 426 9.37 27.89 -1.09
N ASN A 427 10.32 26.96 -0.97
CA ASN A 427 10.04 25.52 -1.02
C ASN A 427 9.15 25.06 0.14
N SER A 428 9.39 25.58 1.35
CA SER A 428 8.55 25.35 2.54
C SER A 428 7.10 25.79 2.31
N LEU A 429 6.88 27.02 1.82
CA LEU A 429 5.55 27.53 1.51
C LEU A 429 4.88 26.76 0.38
N TRP A 430 5.65 26.35 -0.63
CA TRP A 430 5.15 25.56 -1.75
C TRP A 430 4.60 24.20 -1.30
N ILE A 431 5.31 23.50 -0.40
CA ILE A 431 4.82 22.26 0.19
C ILE A 431 3.58 22.49 1.05
N LYS A 432 3.52 23.57 1.84
CA LYS A 432 2.32 23.91 2.63
C LYS A 432 1.11 24.18 1.73
N ALA A 433 1.28 24.95 0.66
CA ALA A 433 0.23 25.19 -0.32
C ALA A 433 -0.24 23.87 -0.95
N ASN A 434 0.70 22.99 -1.32
CA ASN A 434 0.38 21.68 -1.86
C ASN A 434 -0.45 20.81 -0.89
N LEU A 435 -0.12 20.83 0.41
CA LEU A 435 -0.87 20.09 1.42
C LEU A 435 -2.27 20.67 1.65
N LEU A 436 -2.42 22.00 1.63
CA LEU A 436 -3.73 22.65 1.69
C LEU A 436 -4.61 22.26 0.49
N GLU A 437 -4.05 22.28 -0.72
CA GLU A 437 -4.75 21.85 -1.94
C GLU A 437 -5.16 20.38 -1.86
N LEU A 438 -4.25 19.51 -1.44
CA LEU A 438 -4.54 18.09 -1.25
C LEU A 438 -5.67 17.90 -0.24
N GLN A 439 -5.62 18.60 0.89
CA GLN A 439 -6.67 18.51 1.91
C GLN A 439 -8.04 18.89 1.34
N GLN A 440 -8.12 19.93 0.51
CA GLN A 440 -9.35 20.36 -0.14
C GLN A 440 -9.88 19.32 -1.13
N GLN A 441 -8.99 18.75 -1.95
CA GLN A 441 -9.34 17.68 -2.89
C GLN A 441 -9.88 16.44 -2.17
N LEU A 442 -9.25 16.04 -1.06
CA LEU A 442 -9.71 14.92 -0.23
C LEU A 442 -11.06 15.20 0.46
N LYS A 443 -11.29 16.44 0.92
CA LYS A 443 -12.58 16.88 1.48
C LYS A 443 -13.70 16.76 0.47
N LEU A 444 -13.46 17.15 -0.79
CA LEU A 444 -14.41 17.00 -1.88
C LEU A 444 -14.68 15.53 -2.18
N GLN A 445 -13.64 14.69 -2.29
CA GLN A 445 -13.77 13.25 -2.51
C GLN A 445 -14.60 12.53 -1.42
N ALA A 446 -14.64 13.04 -0.20
CA ALA A 446 -15.43 12.47 0.90
C ALA A 446 -16.94 12.78 0.79
N GLN A 447 -17.37 13.65 -0.13
CA GLN A 447 -18.78 14.00 -0.32
C GLN A 447 -19.54 12.91 -1.07
N ALA A 448 -20.76 12.59 -0.62
CA ALA A 448 -21.55 11.50 -1.18
C ALA A 448 -22.06 11.74 -2.62
N ASN A 449 -22.20 13.01 -3.03
CA ASN A 449 -22.75 13.42 -4.32
C ASN A 449 -21.83 14.45 -4.99
N LEU A 450 -20.71 14.00 -5.55
CA LEU A 450 -19.88 14.82 -6.43
C LEU A 450 -20.51 14.90 -7.82
N ASP A 451 -20.45 16.09 -8.46
CA ASP A 451 -20.77 16.21 -9.87
C ASP A 451 -19.74 15.49 -10.76
N GLU A 452 -20.13 15.18 -11.99
CA GLU A 452 -19.32 14.39 -12.93
C GLU A 452 -17.99 15.06 -13.30
N ALA A 453 -17.96 16.39 -13.38
CA ALA A 453 -16.73 17.11 -13.70
C ALA A 453 -15.73 17.05 -12.53
N ASN A 454 -16.20 17.17 -11.29
CA ASN A 454 -15.37 16.95 -10.11
C ASN A 454 -14.90 15.50 -10.00
N LYS A 455 -15.76 14.50 -10.30
CA LYS A 455 -15.34 13.09 -10.33
C LYS A 455 -14.22 12.86 -11.35
N TYR A 456 -14.34 13.48 -12.53
CA TYR A 456 -13.34 13.43 -13.58
C TYR A 456 -11.97 13.94 -13.09
N PHE A 457 -11.91 15.16 -12.58
CA PHE A 457 -10.66 15.78 -12.12
C PHE A 457 -10.06 15.11 -10.87
N LEU A 458 -10.88 14.50 -10.02
CA LEU A 458 -10.43 13.83 -8.80
C LEU A 458 -10.08 12.34 -9.00
N SER A 459 -10.24 11.78 -10.21
CA SER A 459 -10.15 10.33 -10.49
C SER A 459 -11.02 9.48 -9.54
N ALA A 460 -12.18 9.99 -9.14
CA ALA A 460 -12.98 9.39 -8.06
C ALA A 460 -13.45 7.96 -8.42
N GLU A 461 -13.67 7.66 -9.70
CA GLU A 461 -14.12 6.34 -10.17
C GLU A 461 -13.08 5.24 -9.97
N THR A 462 -11.79 5.53 -10.19
CA THR A 462 -10.70 4.57 -9.96
C THR A 462 -10.53 4.24 -8.47
N LEU A 463 -10.76 5.23 -7.60
CA LEU A 463 -10.73 5.09 -6.13
C LEU A 463 -11.98 4.38 -5.58
N GLU A 464 -13.16 4.65 -6.15
CA GLU A 464 -14.41 3.98 -5.79
C GLU A 464 -14.39 2.47 -6.10
N ALA A 465 -13.70 2.06 -7.17
CA ALA A 465 -13.53 0.66 -7.54
C ALA A 465 -12.64 -0.12 -6.55
N GLU A 466 -11.74 0.55 -5.82
CA GLU A 466 -10.67 -0.12 -5.06
C GLU A 466 -10.99 -0.36 -3.56
N ASN A 467 -11.88 0.38 -2.87
CA ASN A 467 -12.47 0.00 -1.55
C ASN A 467 -13.35 1.11 -0.91
N LYS A 468 -14.65 1.20 -1.23
CA LYS A 468 -15.56 2.26 -0.70
C LYS A 468 -15.54 2.48 0.82
N ASN A 469 -15.46 1.42 1.64
CA ASN A 469 -15.55 1.56 3.11
C ASN A 469 -14.20 1.86 3.79
N ALA A 470 -13.07 1.35 3.27
CA ALA A 470 -11.76 1.67 3.83
C ALA A 470 -11.31 3.08 3.42
N LEU A 471 -11.75 3.57 2.26
CA LEU A 471 -11.44 4.91 1.78
C LEU A 471 -12.06 5.99 2.67
N GLY A 472 -13.33 5.87 3.05
CA GLY A 472 -14.04 6.92 3.80
C GLY A 472 -13.43 7.24 5.17
N GLU A 473 -13.01 6.22 5.91
CA GLU A 473 -12.35 6.43 7.22
C GLU A 473 -10.91 6.96 7.07
N ASN A 474 -10.15 6.45 6.08
CA ASN A 474 -8.77 6.88 5.83
C ASN A 474 -8.69 8.30 5.23
N LEU A 475 -9.62 8.69 4.35
CA LEU A 475 -9.69 10.02 3.75
C LEU A 475 -9.96 11.10 4.81
N LEU A 476 -10.95 10.87 5.67
CA LEU A 476 -11.25 11.77 6.79
C LEU A 476 -10.09 11.86 7.79
N GLN A 477 -9.36 10.76 7.97
CA GLN A 477 -8.14 10.74 8.77
C GLN A 477 -7.04 11.61 8.14
N TRP A 478 -6.75 11.47 6.84
CA TRP A 478 -5.74 12.29 6.15
C TRP A 478 -6.06 13.77 6.20
N VAL A 479 -7.32 14.14 5.97
CA VAL A 479 -7.77 15.54 6.04
C VAL A 479 -7.41 16.16 7.40
N ARG A 480 -7.60 15.40 8.49
CA ARG A 480 -7.32 15.85 9.86
C ARG A 480 -5.83 15.85 10.19
N GLU A 481 -5.07 14.85 9.73
CA GLU A 481 -3.62 14.78 9.94
C GLU A 481 -2.88 15.89 9.21
N ILE A 482 -3.29 16.19 7.96
CA ILE A 482 -2.76 17.33 7.21
C ILE A 482 -3.09 18.64 7.93
N GLU A 483 -4.32 18.79 8.44
CA GLU A 483 -4.70 19.99 9.22
C GLU A 483 -3.79 20.19 10.44
N ALA A 484 -3.61 19.12 11.22
CA ALA A 484 -2.77 19.15 12.42
C ALA A 484 -1.31 19.52 12.09
N PHE A 485 -0.75 18.92 11.02
CA PHE A 485 0.59 19.25 10.56
C PHE A 485 0.72 20.72 10.12
N LEU A 486 -0.25 21.22 9.36
CA LEU A 486 -0.26 22.61 8.89
C LEU A 486 -0.39 23.61 10.03
N GLN A 487 -1.23 23.35 11.02
CA GLN A 487 -1.35 24.19 12.22
C GLN A 487 -0.03 24.23 13.02
N LEU A 488 0.59 23.07 13.26
CA LEU A 488 1.85 22.99 14.01
C LEU A 488 3.02 23.65 13.29
N THR A 489 2.99 23.69 11.97
CA THR A 489 4.05 24.29 11.15
C THR A 489 3.71 25.70 10.67
N GLU A 490 2.57 26.28 11.05
CA GLU A 490 2.07 27.55 10.52
C GLU A 490 3.12 28.67 10.63
N ASN A 491 3.76 28.79 11.79
CA ASN A 491 4.72 29.85 12.11
C ASN A 491 6.19 29.49 11.82
N HIS A 492 6.48 28.31 11.25
CA HIS A 492 7.84 27.81 11.08
C HIS A 492 8.11 27.32 9.65
N ASP A 493 9.32 27.53 9.16
CA ASP A 493 9.76 26.97 7.89
C ASP A 493 10.06 25.47 8.03
N LEU A 494 9.73 24.71 6.97
CA LEU A 494 10.01 23.29 6.92
C LEU A 494 11.50 23.06 6.59
N PRO A 495 12.21 22.21 7.36
CA PRO A 495 13.58 21.82 7.02
C PRO A 495 13.66 21.13 5.65
N GLU A 496 14.79 21.25 4.97
CA GLU A 496 14.99 20.65 3.63
C GLU A 496 14.80 19.11 3.64
N SER A 497 15.29 18.43 4.68
CA SER A 497 15.09 16.99 4.85
C SER A 497 13.60 16.61 4.89
N MET A 498 12.78 17.45 5.53
CA MET A 498 11.34 17.26 5.65
C MET A 498 10.64 17.47 4.29
N ILE A 499 11.04 18.49 3.53
CA ILE A 499 10.54 18.74 2.19
C ILE A 499 10.82 17.54 1.28
N GLN A 500 12.05 17.01 1.32
CA GLN A 500 12.45 15.84 0.54
C GLN A 500 11.68 14.58 0.93
N GLU A 501 11.48 14.36 2.22
CA GLU A 501 10.72 13.21 2.73
C GLU A 501 9.23 13.28 2.34
N ILE A 502 8.61 14.46 2.40
CA ILE A 502 7.22 14.69 1.95
C ILE A 502 7.11 14.42 0.45
N ASN A 503 8.01 14.98 -0.36
CA ASN A 503 8.02 14.74 -1.81
C ASN A 503 8.20 13.25 -2.13
N LYS A 504 9.14 12.58 -1.47
CA LYS A 504 9.35 11.13 -1.62
C LYS A 504 8.11 10.33 -1.20
N ALA A 505 7.41 10.75 -0.16
CA ALA A 505 6.18 10.11 0.27
C ALA A 505 5.06 10.24 -0.78
N PHE A 506 4.98 11.38 -1.48
CA PHE A 506 4.05 11.57 -2.60
C PHE A 506 4.38 10.74 -3.84
N GLU A 507 5.62 10.32 -4.01
CA GLU A 507 6.06 9.48 -5.14
C GLU A 507 5.82 7.98 -4.91
N GLN A 508 5.59 7.57 -3.64
CA GLN A 508 5.38 6.17 -3.30
C GLN A 508 3.96 5.70 -3.68
N PRO A 509 3.81 4.54 -4.33
CA PRO A 509 2.51 4.01 -4.70
C PRO A 509 1.65 3.71 -3.47
N THR A 510 0.39 4.15 -3.50
CA THR A 510 -0.67 3.91 -2.49
C THR A 510 -1.15 2.45 -2.42
N THR A 511 -0.42 1.50 -3.03
CA THR A 511 -0.84 0.11 -3.23
C THR A 511 -0.89 -0.73 -1.96
N GLU A 512 -0.39 -0.23 -0.83
CA GLU A 512 -0.44 -0.94 0.45
C GLU A 512 -1.59 -0.45 1.33
N LYS A 513 -2.40 -1.40 1.85
CA LYS A 513 -3.46 -1.18 2.84
C LYS A 513 -2.95 -0.68 4.22
N LYS A 514 -1.73 -0.17 4.28
CA LYS A 514 -1.12 0.44 5.47
C LYS A 514 -1.03 1.93 5.23
N TYR A 515 -1.06 2.69 6.32
CA TYR A 515 -0.82 4.13 6.37
C TYR A 515 0.09 4.59 5.23
N THR A 516 -0.38 5.52 4.41
CA THR A 516 0.46 6.08 3.35
C THR A 516 1.74 6.60 3.95
N ALA A 517 2.82 6.51 3.17
CA ALA A 517 4.12 7.04 3.53
C ALA A 517 4.03 8.44 4.13
N LEU A 518 3.09 9.25 3.65
CA LEU A 518 2.79 10.60 4.12
C LEU A 518 2.25 10.66 5.56
N THR A 519 1.26 9.83 5.94
CA THR A 519 0.78 9.75 7.33
C THR A 519 1.89 9.25 8.26
N GLY A 520 2.60 8.19 7.86
CA GLY A 520 3.74 7.68 8.62
C GLY A 520 4.82 8.74 8.82
N LEU A 521 5.05 9.56 7.79
CA LEU A 521 5.97 10.68 7.84
C LEU A 521 5.51 11.77 8.80
N PHE A 522 4.28 12.28 8.65
CA PHE A 522 3.76 13.33 9.53
C PHE A 522 3.76 12.90 10.98
N VAL A 523 3.32 11.68 11.29
CA VAL A 523 3.34 11.17 12.66
C VAL A 523 4.77 11.05 13.19
N ASN A 524 5.72 10.49 12.43
CA ASN A 524 7.10 10.35 12.89
C ASN A 524 7.84 11.68 13.01
N MET A 525 7.55 12.66 12.15
CA MET A 525 8.22 13.96 12.16
C MET A 525 7.64 14.93 13.19
N LEU A 526 6.34 14.84 13.48
CA LEU A 526 5.71 15.63 14.54
C LEU A 526 6.14 15.16 15.93
N ARG A 527 6.47 13.87 16.10
CA ARG A 527 6.81 13.27 17.40
C ARG A 527 7.91 14.01 18.16
N PRO A 528 9.11 14.30 17.60
CA PRO A 528 10.14 15.03 18.33
C PRO A 528 9.76 16.49 18.62
N LYS A 529 9.00 17.14 17.71
CA LYS A 529 8.61 18.56 17.85
C LYS A 529 7.46 18.78 18.83
N LEU A 530 6.67 17.74 19.10
CA LEU A 530 5.58 17.75 20.05
C LEU A 530 6.01 17.32 21.46
N MET A 531 7.28 16.92 21.65
CA MET A 531 7.81 16.68 22.99
C MET A 531 8.02 18.02 23.70
N PRO A 532 7.66 18.11 25.00
CA PRO A 532 7.81 19.34 25.75
C PRO A 532 9.27 19.77 25.90
N THR A 533 10.22 18.83 25.86
CA THR A 533 11.67 19.11 25.92
C THR A 533 12.50 18.07 25.17
N GLU A 534 13.78 18.39 24.93
CA GLU A 534 14.80 17.44 24.46
C GLU A 534 15.04 16.29 25.46
N SER A 535 14.87 16.54 26.77
CA SER A 535 14.97 15.51 27.81
C SER A 535 13.91 14.42 27.61
N ALA A 536 12.66 14.82 27.31
CA ALA A 536 11.58 13.88 27.00
C ALA A 536 11.87 13.07 25.72
N CYS A 537 12.48 13.69 24.70
CA CYS A 537 12.94 12.98 23.50
C CYS A 537 13.98 11.90 23.85
N ASN A 538 14.98 12.22 24.66
CA ASN A 538 16.09 11.32 25.01
C ASN A 538 15.62 10.13 25.86
N LEU A 539 14.68 10.35 26.77
CA LEU A 539 14.09 9.27 27.58
C LEU A 539 13.37 8.21 26.74
N LEU A 540 12.85 8.61 25.57
CA LEU A 540 12.11 7.76 24.65
C LEU A 540 12.97 7.22 23.48
N GLN A 541 14.30 7.33 23.55
CA GLN A 541 15.19 6.75 22.56
C GLN A 541 15.50 5.28 22.84
N GLN A 542 15.57 4.48 21.79
CA GLN A 542 16.03 3.09 21.82
C GLN A 542 16.98 2.87 20.65
N ASN A 543 18.21 2.43 20.94
CA ASN A 543 19.33 2.38 20.00
C ASN A 543 19.59 3.73 19.30
N GLY A 544 19.53 4.84 20.04
CA GLY A 544 19.83 6.19 19.54
C GLY A 544 18.83 6.75 18.53
N LYS A 545 17.66 6.13 18.38
CA LYS A 545 16.52 6.66 17.62
C LYS A 545 15.31 6.77 18.52
N LEU A 546 14.44 7.76 18.33
CA LEU A 546 13.15 7.78 19.02
C LEU A 546 12.43 6.47 18.69
N GLY A 547 12.27 5.59 19.68
CA GLY A 547 12.07 4.18 19.37
C GLY A 547 10.78 3.94 18.58
N PHE A 548 10.86 3.00 17.64
CA PHE A 548 9.72 2.54 16.86
C PHE A 548 8.84 1.56 17.65
N GLU A 549 9.37 0.89 18.69
CA GLU A 549 8.58 0.04 19.59
C GLU A 549 7.66 0.85 20.51
N PHE A 550 7.95 2.14 20.71
CA PHE A 550 7.00 3.11 21.28
C PHE A 550 5.80 3.38 20.35
N LYS A 551 5.57 2.61 19.28
CA LYS A 551 4.33 2.66 18.48
C LYS A 551 3.06 2.50 19.33
N ARG A 552 3.15 1.88 20.52
CA ARG A 552 2.07 1.77 21.51
C ARG A 552 1.73 3.11 22.21
N THR A 553 2.68 4.04 22.31
CA THR A 553 2.73 5.12 23.32
C THR A 553 3.32 6.46 22.86
N GLY A 554 4.22 6.47 21.87
CA GLY A 554 4.67 7.65 21.16
C GLY A 554 3.55 8.32 20.34
N ASN A 555 2.51 7.56 20.00
CA ASN A 555 1.25 8.13 19.53
C ASN A 555 0.47 8.79 20.68
N SER A 556 0.65 8.42 21.94
CA SER A 556 -0.12 8.94 23.08
C SER A 556 0.25 10.36 23.49
N VAL A 557 1.50 10.82 23.32
CA VAL A 557 1.84 12.27 23.44
C VAL A 557 1.29 13.05 22.25
N LEU A 558 1.43 12.51 21.05
CA LEU A 558 0.86 13.10 19.84
C LEU A 558 -0.67 13.20 19.95
N TYR A 559 -1.33 12.16 20.47
CA TYR A 559 -2.75 12.14 20.81
C TYR A 559 -3.06 13.04 21.99
N TYR A 560 -2.20 13.18 23.00
CA TYR A 560 -2.40 14.12 24.10
C TYR A 560 -2.45 15.56 23.57
N SER A 561 -1.40 15.99 22.87
CA SER A 561 -1.28 17.35 22.35
C SER A 561 -2.30 17.65 21.24
N LEU A 562 -2.74 16.66 20.46
CA LEU A 562 -3.73 16.84 19.40
C LEU A 562 -5.19 16.57 19.85
N ALA A 563 -5.42 15.75 20.88
CA ALA A 563 -6.76 15.53 21.45
C ALA A 563 -7.14 16.64 22.43
N THR A 564 -6.18 17.26 23.13
CA THR A 564 -6.40 18.52 23.87
C THR A 564 -6.81 19.68 22.95
N LEU A 565 -6.44 19.61 21.66
CA LEU A 565 -6.92 20.50 20.59
C LEU A 565 -8.23 20.02 19.92
N ASN A 566 -8.87 18.95 20.38
CA ASN A 566 -10.11 18.38 19.80
C ASN A 566 -10.02 17.94 18.31
N HIS A 567 -8.82 17.71 17.77
CA HIS A 567 -8.64 17.50 16.32
C HIS A 567 -8.37 16.05 15.90
N PHE A 568 -8.22 15.12 16.84
CA PHE A 568 -8.00 13.70 16.53
C PHE A 568 -9.11 12.77 17.07
N VAL A 569 -9.48 11.76 16.29
CA VAL A 569 -10.28 10.63 16.79
C VAL A 569 -9.35 9.79 17.66
N THR A 570 -9.70 9.58 18.92
CA THR A 570 -9.10 8.56 19.81
C THR A 570 -8.69 7.32 18.99
N ALA A 571 -7.51 6.76 19.24
CA ALA A 571 -6.86 5.64 18.52
C ALA A 571 -7.71 4.37 18.24
N PHE A 572 -8.98 4.34 18.63
CA PHE A 572 -9.94 3.30 18.29
C PHE A 572 -10.70 3.61 17.01
N SER A 573 -10.58 2.70 16.04
CA SER A 573 -11.41 2.68 14.84
C SER A 573 -12.89 2.75 15.18
N ASN A 574 -13.67 3.38 14.29
CA ASN A 574 -15.12 3.41 14.43
C ASN A 574 -15.68 2.01 14.15
N GLY A 575 -15.91 1.24 15.21
CA GLY A 575 -16.79 0.08 15.13
C GLY A 575 -16.10 -1.27 14.97
N VAL A 576 -15.29 -1.63 15.97
CA VAL A 576 -14.94 -3.04 16.15
C VAL A 576 -16.20 -3.81 16.55
N ARG A 577 -16.55 -4.86 15.78
CA ARG A 577 -17.63 -5.80 16.14
C ARG A 577 -17.39 -6.29 17.57
N GLY A 578 -18.43 -6.52 18.37
CA GLY A 578 -18.27 -7.05 19.73
C GLY A 578 -18.04 -6.00 20.84
N MET A 579 -17.75 -4.74 20.53
CA MET A 579 -17.67 -3.70 21.57
C MET A 579 -19.04 -3.16 21.97
N SER A 580 -19.43 -3.28 23.24
CA SER A 580 -20.63 -2.60 23.76
C SER A 580 -20.51 -1.07 23.62
N ALA A 581 -21.63 -0.34 23.60
CA ALA A 581 -21.59 1.13 23.54
C ALA A 581 -20.90 1.72 24.78
N GLY A 582 -21.16 1.15 25.96
CA GLY A 582 -20.50 1.56 27.21
C GLY A 582 -18.99 1.30 27.19
N TYR A 583 -18.56 0.13 26.69
CA TYR A 583 -17.13 -0.17 26.56
C TYR A 583 -16.42 0.78 25.57
N LYS A 584 -17.09 1.15 24.47
CA LYS A 584 -16.57 2.16 23.53
C LYS A 584 -16.40 3.53 24.20
N LYS A 585 -17.39 3.96 25.00
CA LYS A 585 -17.29 5.22 25.77
C LYS A 585 -16.16 5.19 26.79
N LEU A 586 -15.96 4.04 27.45
CA LEU A 586 -14.88 3.81 28.41
C LEU A 586 -13.51 3.96 27.74
N LEU A 587 -13.26 3.25 26.63
CA LEU A 587 -11.99 3.34 25.91
C LEU A 587 -11.71 4.74 25.34
N ARG A 588 -12.76 5.52 25.03
CA ARG A 588 -12.66 6.90 24.54
C ARG A 588 -12.57 7.94 25.65
N LEU A 589 -12.64 7.52 26.91
CA LEU A 589 -12.69 8.40 28.07
C LEU A 589 -13.78 9.49 27.97
N GLU A 590 -14.90 9.22 27.26
CA GLU A 590 -15.97 10.21 27.01
C GLU A 590 -16.62 10.70 28.32
N GLY A 591 -16.57 9.88 29.38
CA GLY A 591 -17.09 10.21 30.71
C GLY A 591 -16.04 10.67 31.73
N HIS A 592 -14.85 11.12 31.29
CA HIS A 592 -13.77 11.61 32.16
C HIS A 592 -13.55 13.12 31.99
N SER A 593 -13.07 13.79 33.05
CA SER A 593 -12.64 15.19 33.00
C SER A 593 -11.39 15.38 32.15
N GLU A 594 -11.13 16.60 31.69
CA GLU A 594 -9.91 16.92 30.93
C GLU A 594 -8.64 16.59 31.72
N THR A 595 -8.60 16.86 33.04
CA THR A 595 -7.48 16.47 33.92
C THR A 595 -7.20 14.96 33.87
N ASN A 596 -8.24 14.11 33.91
CA ASN A 596 -8.09 12.66 33.85
C ASN A 596 -7.59 12.19 32.48
N LYS A 597 -8.11 12.80 31.39
CA LYS A 597 -7.65 12.51 30.03
C LYS A 597 -6.18 12.89 29.87
N THR A 598 -5.81 14.10 30.30
CA THR A 598 -4.43 14.58 30.31
C THR A 598 -3.51 13.63 31.06
N ALA A 599 -3.84 13.30 32.31
CA ALA A 599 -3.03 12.40 33.13
C ALA A 599 -2.87 11.02 32.48
N PHE A 600 -3.94 10.45 31.93
CA PHE A 600 -3.91 9.15 31.28
C PHE A 600 -3.04 9.13 30.02
N TYR A 601 -3.12 10.15 29.17
CA TYR A 601 -2.31 10.20 27.97
C TYR A 601 -0.83 10.45 28.26
N LEU A 602 -0.52 11.30 29.26
CA LEU A 602 0.85 11.47 29.76
C LEU A 602 1.39 10.17 30.35
N HIS A 603 0.58 9.45 31.13
CA HIS A 603 0.93 8.16 31.68
C HIS A 603 1.23 7.15 30.57
N LEU A 604 0.36 7.00 29.57
CA LEU A 604 0.62 6.13 28.43
C LEU A 604 1.93 6.51 27.72
N ALA A 605 2.17 7.79 27.49
CA ALA A 605 3.38 8.26 26.83
C ALA A 605 4.67 7.87 27.56
N LEU A 606 4.65 8.00 28.88
CA LEU A 606 5.83 7.79 29.73
C LEU A 606 5.99 6.33 30.17
N HIS A 607 4.91 5.55 30.23
CA HIS A 607 4.94 4.16 30.72
C HIS A 607 5.96 3.29 29.98
N ASP A 608 6.07 3.43 28.66
CA ASP A 608 7.06 2.67 27.89
C ASP A 608 8.50 3.22 28.02
N ALA A 609 8.71 4.44 28.56
CA ALA A 609 10.03 5.07 28.66
C ALA A 609 11.04 4.24 29.47
N GLY A 610 10.58 3.34 30.34
CA GLY A 610 11.43 2.35 31.01
C GLY A 610 12.24 1.45 30.05
N LYS A 611 11.78 1.31 28.80
CA LYS A 611 12.50 0.57 27.72
C LYS A 611 13.57 1.42 27.04
N GLY A 612 13.57 2.73 27.26
CA GLY A 612 14.48 3.67 26.63
C GLY A 612 15.92 3.49 27.12
N ASP A 613 16.88 3.80 26.24
CA ASP A 613 18.32 3.66 26.49
C ASP A 613 18.74 4.42 27.75
N GLN A 614 18.15 5.59 28.00
CA GLN A 614 18.49 6.42 29.16
C GLN A 614 18.17 5.72 30.48
N ILE A 615 16.95 5.20 30.67
CA ILE A 615 16.54 4.56 31.92
C ILE A 615 17.18 3.18 32.06
N LYS A 616 17.22 2.41 30.97
CA LYS A 616 17.82 1.06 30.94
C LYS A 616 19.29 1.06 31.37
N ASN A 617 20.04 2.11 31.01
CA ASN A 617 21.44 2.26 31.37
C ASN A 617 21.65 3.03 32.68
N ALA A 618 20.58 3.52 33.31
CA ALA A 618 20.64 4.35 34.52
C ALA A 618 20.17 3.63 35.77
N VAL A 619 19.51 2.46 35.69
CA VAL A 619 18.96 1.75 36.84
C VAL A 619 19.43 0.29 36.85
N HIS A 620 20.24 -0.07 37.84
CA HIS A 620 20.75 -1.43 38.04
C HIS A 620 20.34 -1.96 39.43
N ARG A 621 20.38 -3.28 39.62
CA ARG A 621 20.16 -3.90 40.93
C ARG A 621 21.43 -4.60 41.45
N ASP A 622 21.71 -4.38 42.72
CA ASP A 622 22.84 -5.00 43.43
C ASP A 622 22.48 -6.39 43.98
N ILE A 623 23.49 -7.19 44.33
CA ILE A 623 23.34 -8.55 44.89
C ILE A 623 22.59 -8.60 46.23
N LYS A 624 22.38 -7.45 46.88
CA LYS A 624 21.63 -7.32 48.14
C LYS A 624 20.17 -6.93 47.86
N GLY A 625 19.78 -6.85 46.59
CA GLY A 625 18.44 -6.50 46.14
C GLY A 625 18.14 -5.00 46.09
N ASN A 626 19.10 -4.11 46.35
CA ASN A 626 18.91 -2.66 46.28
C ASN A 626 19.08 -2.14 44.85
N TYR A 627 18.37 -1.08 44.52
CA TYR A 627 18.48 -0.43 43.22
C TYR A 627 19.50 0.70 43.29
N LEU A 628 20.38 0.77 42.28
CA LEU A 628 21.33 1.85 42.09
C LEU A 628 20.91 2.65 40.86
N ILE A 629 20.81 3.97 41.03
CA ILE A 629 20.29 4.89 40.02
C ILE A 629 21.34 5.96 39.72
N ARG A 630 21.66 6.15 38.43
CA ARG A 630 22.54 7.22 37.93
C ARG A 630 21.70 8.31 37.27
N LEU A 631 21.79 9.54 37.79
CA LEU A 631 21.11 10.69 37.18
C LEU A 631 22.02 11.45 36.20
N PRO A 632 21.46 12.23 35.24
CA PRO A 632 22.24 13.02 34.29
C PRO A 632 23.14 14.08 34.93
N SER A 633 22.84 14.48 36.17
CA SER A 633 23.69 15.37 36.99
C SER A 633 25.05 14.76 37.35
N GLY A 634 25.24 13.44 37.13
CA GLY A 634 26.42 12.70 37.57
C GLY A 634 26.30 12.16 39.00
N SER A 635 25.16 12.36 39.66
CA SER A 635 24.87 11.83 41.00
C SER A 635 24.42 10.36 40.95
N TYR A 636 24.81 9.60 41.98
CA TYR A 636 24.47 8.20 42.15
C TYR A 636 23.69 8.02 43.45
N PHE A 637 22.57 7.32 43.37
CA PHE A 637 21.71 7.04 44.51
C PHE A 637 21.48 5.55 44.66
N LYS A 638 21.32 5.13 45.91
CA LYS A 638 20.85 3.82 46.29
C LYS A 638 19.42 3.94 46.82
N CYS A 639 18.51 3.16 46.25
CA CYS A 639 17.12 3.07 46.65
C CYS A 639 16.78 1.65 47.11
N THR A 640 16.07 1.53 48.23
CA THR A 640 15.55 0.26 48.75
C THR A 640 14.12 0.01 48.25
N ASP A 641 13.60 -1.22 48.39
CA ASP A 641 12.20 -1.55 48.06
C ASP A 641 11.18 -0.65 48.83
N ASN A 642 11.56 -0.13 50.00
CA ASN A 642 10.73 0.80 50.80
C ASN A 642 10.91 2.28 50.38
N ARG A 643 11.48 2.55 49.21
CA ARG A 643 11.77 3.89 48.67
C ARG A 643 12.65 4.77 49.59
N LEU A 644 13.47 4.17 50.45
CA LEU A 644 14.48 4.90 51.22
C LEU A 644 15.71 5.17 50.36
N LEU A 645 16.12 6.44 50.31
CA LEU A 645 17.24 6.92 49.50
C LEU A 645 18.50 7.15 50.34
N SER A 646 19.64 6.71 49.81
CA SER A 646 20.98 7.01 50.34
C SER A 646 21.97 7.29 49.20
N PRO A 647 23.06 8.03 49.43
CA PRO A 647 24.10 8.22 48.42
C PRO A 647 24.73 6.89 47.97
N ALA A 648 25.11 6.80 46.70
CA ALA A 648 25.92 5.71 46.14
C ALA A 648 27.12 6.30 45.36
N ASP A 649 27.97 5.43 44.83
CA ASP A 649 29.09 5.83 43.96
C ASP A 649 29.09 5.06 42.63
N ALA A 650 29.95 5.51 41.70
CA ALA A 650 30.07 4.91 40.37
C ALA A 650 30.56 3.45 40.43
N GLU A 651 31.43 3.11 41.39
CA GLU A 651 31.97 1.76 41.52
C GLU A 651 30.89 0.76 41.94
N GLN A 652 29.99 1.16 42.83
CA GLN A 652 28.81 0.39 43.23
C GLN A 652 27.88 0.16 42.04
N PHE A 653 27.63 1.20 41.23
CA PHE A 653 26.76 1.13 40.06
C PHE A 653 27.28 0.18 38.97
N GLU A 654 28.58 0.24 38.64
CA GLU A 654 29.21 -0.64 37.64
C GLU A 654 29.28 -2.12 38.07
N LYS A 655 29.27 -2.38 39.39
CA LYS A 655 29.23 -3.74 39.95
C LYS A 655 27.81 -4.33 39.97
N ALA A 656 26.77 -3.50 39.93
CA ALA A 656 25.39 -3.96 39.88
C ALA A 656 25.05 -4.47 38.47
N LYS A 657 24.77 -5.77 38.35
CA LYS A 657 24.49 -6.44 37.06
C LYS A 657 23.17 -7.20 37.05
N GLU A 658 22.40 -7.14 38.12
CA GLU A 658 21.11 -7.82 38.15
C GLU A 658 20.09 -7.07 37.30
N TYR A 659 19.24 -7.85 36.62
CA TYR A 659 18.17 -7.34 35.78
C TYR A 659 17.14 -6.57 36.63
N VAL A 660 16.70 -5.43 36.12
CA VAL A 660 15.60 -4.64 36.67
C VAL A 660 14.49 -4.62 35.62
N ASP A 661 13.26 -4.91 36.05
CA ASP A 661 12.11 -4.76 35.17
C ASP A 661 11.94 -3.29 34.77
N HIS A 662 11.57 -3.06 33.51
CA HIS A 662 11.46 -1.73 32.93
C HIS A 662 10.44 -0.81 33.61
N ASP A 663 9.32 -1.35 34.11
CA ASP A 663 8.29 -0.55 34.78
C ASP A 663 8.81 -0.08 36.15
N ILE A 664 9.52 -0.97 36.86
CA ILE A 664 10.21 -0.65 38.13
C ILE A 664 11.35 0.35 37.89
N ALA A 665 12.11 0.19 36.80
CA ALA A 665 13.20 1.09 36.47
C ALA A 665 12.70 2.51 36.19
N LEU A 666 11.59 2.66 35.45
CA LEU A 666 10.93 3.94 35.20
C LEU A 666 10.48 4.60 36.50
N GLU A 667 9.77 3.85 37.36
CA GLU A 667 9.25 4.33 38.65
C GLU A 667 10.38 4.87 39.53
N LEU A 668 11.45 4.09 39.70
CA LEU A 668 12.59 4.46 40.54
C LEU A 668 13.38 5.63 39.96
N TYR A 669 13.60 5.65 38.64
CA TYR A 669 14.30 6.74 37.98
C TYR A 669 13.55 8.06 38.13
N GLY A 670 12.24 8.05 37.88
CA GLY A 670 11.37 9.21 38.08
C GLY A 670 11.32 9.65 39.55
N PHE A 671 11.16 8.71 40.49
CA PHE A 671 11.13 8.99 41.92
C PHE A 671 12.43 9.65 42.41
N VAL A 672 13.59 9.05 42.14
CA VAL A 672 14.89 9.57 42.60
C VAL A 672 15.15 10.97 42.02
N GLY A 673 14.89 11.16 40.73
CA GLY A 673 15.03 12.46 40.08
C GLY A 673 14.08 13.53 40.63
N SER A 674 12.84 13.15 40.94
CA SER A 674 11.84 14.04 41.55
C SER A 674 12.29 14.55 42.92
N GLN A 675 12.96 13.72 43.72
CA GLN A 675 13.50 14.10 45.03
C GLN A 675 14.72 15.03 44.88
N GLU A 676 15.61 14.76 43.90
CA GLU A 676 16.76 15.63 43.62
C GLU A 676 16.32 17.03 43.19
N LYS A 677 15.28 17.13 42.37
CA LYS A 677 14.81 18.38 41.75
C LYS A 677 13.62 19.04 42.45
N ASN A 678 13.12 18.44 43.54
CA ASN A 678 11.96 18.91 44.29
C ASN A 678 10.72 19.18 43.40
N CYS A 679 10.33 18.17 42.62
CA CYS A 679 9.18 18.20 41.71
C CYS A 679 8.41 16.86 41.73
N THR A 680 7.40 16.70 40.88
CA THR A 680 6.72 15.40 40.66
C THR A 680 7.56 14.50 39.74
N ALA A 681 7.30 13.18 39.72
CA ALA A 681 8.04 12.26 38.86
C ALA A 681 7.76 12.53 37.39
N THR A 682 6.50 12.79 37.03
CA THR A 682 6.10 13.23 35.68
C THR A 682 6.82 14.51 35.26
N GLU A 683 6.97 15.49 36.16
CA GLU A 683 7.70 16.71 35.85
C GLU A 683 9.18 16.44 35.57
N TYR A 684 9.83 15.65 36.44
CA TYR A 684 11.22 15.27 36.23
C TYR A 684 11.43 14.53 34.90
N LEU A 685 10.56 13.59 34.57
CA LEU A 685 10.66 12.83 33.33
C LEU A 685 10.46 13.73 32.10
N LEU A 686 9.50 14.66 32.12
CA LEU A 686 9.22 15.48 30.93
C LEU A 686 10.15 16.69 30.78
N TRP A 687 10.61 17.29 31.88
CA TRP A 687 11.39 18.55 31.86
C TRP A 687 12.76 18.47 32.55
N GLY A 688 13.12 17.35 33.17
CA GLY A 688 14.36 17.23 33.95
C GLY A 688 14.33 17.99 35.29
N GLY A 689 13.16 18.50 35.69
CA GLY A 689 12.92 19.35 36.86
C GLY A 689 11.48 19.87 36.90
N PRO A 690 11.17 20.91 37.71
CA PRO A 690 9.84 21.50 37.76
C PRO A 690 9.35 21.96 36.38
N ALA A 691 8.04 21.78 36.10
CA ALA A 691 7.47 22.25 34.84
C ALA A 691 7.53 23.78 34.71
N PRO A 692 7.60 24.33 33.47
CA PRO A 692 7.49 25.76 33.21
C PRO A 692 6.20 26.37 33.78
N GLU A 693 6.20 27.69 34.05
CA GLU A 693 5.05 28.39 34.64
C GLU A 693 3.74 28.17 33.87
N GLU A 694 3.82 28.16 32.53
CA GLU A 694 2.68 27.97 31.63
C GLU A 694 1.98 26.60 31.80
N GLU A 695 2.73 25.60 32.27
CA GLU A 695 2.27 24.23 32.49
C GLU A 695 1.79 23.98 33.92
N GLN A 696 1.95 24.93 34.85
CA GLN A 696 1.53 24.74 36.23
C GLN A 696 0.01 24.56 36.38
N LYS A 697 -0.79 25.05 35.43
CA LYS A 697 -2.25 24.77 35.37
C LYS A 697 -2.57 23.26 35.29
N ASN A 698 -1.63 22.44 34.80
CA ASN A 698 -1.77 20.99 34.65
C ASN A 698 -1.22 20.19 35.84
N LYS A 699 -0.80 20.84 36.93
CA LYS A 699 -0.20 20.18 38.11
C LYS A 699 -1.03 19.03 38.68
N ALA A 700 -2.35 19.18 38.73
CA ALA A 700 -3.26 18.12 39.19
C ALA A 700 -3.22 16.88 38.28
N ALA A 701 -3.00 17.06 36.97
CA ALA A 701 -2.86 15.95 36.03
C ALA A 701 -1.50 15.27 36.16
N PHE A 702 -0.42 16.00 36.49
CA PHE A 702 0.90 15.41 36.75
C PHE A 702 0.87 14.51 37.99
N ILE A 703 0.23 14.96 39.07
CA ILE A 703 0.05 14.16 40.29
C ILE A 703 -0.77 12.89 40.01
N LEU A 704 -1.83 13.02 39.21
CA LEU A 704 -2.64 11.87 38.82
C LEU A 704 -1.88 10.91 37.89
N CYS A 705 -1.02 11.42 37.00
CA CYS A 705 -0.14 10.62 36.16
C CYS A 705 0.87 9.82 37.00
N ASP A 706 1.45 10.45 38.02
CA ASP A 706 2.32 9.76 38.99
C ASP A 706 1.58 8.62 39.71
N GLU A 707 0.34 8.87 40.16
CA GLU A 707 -0.50 7.85 40.79
C GLU A 707 -0.84 6.68 39.84
N LEU A 708 -0.97 6.94 38.53
CA LEU A 708 -1.24 5.91 37.54
C LEU A 708 -0.05 4.96 37.31
N PHE A 709 1.21 5.39 37.48
CA PHE A 709 2.35 4.46 37.42
C PHE A 709 2.28 3.40 38.53
N ASP A 710 1.95 3.84 39.75
CA ASP A 710 1.83 2.93 40.90
C ASP A 710 0.63 1.97 40.74
N LEU A 711 -0.50 2.47 40.21
CA LEU A 711 -1.75 1.72 40.13
C LEU A 711 -1.87 0.81 38.91
N SER A 712 -1.16 1.09 37.82
CA SER A 712 -1.23 0.32 36.57
C SER A 712 -0.19 -0.79 36.51
N ASN A 713 0.47 -1.09 37.62
CA ASN A 713 1.49 -2.12 37.67
C ASN A 713 0.85 -3.54 37.66
N GLU A 714 1.36 -4.44 36.81
CA GLU A 714 1.08 -5.90 36.81
C GLU A 714 -0.36 -6.41 36.48
N MET A 715 -1.34 -5.59 36.07
CA MET A 715 -2.66 -6.14 35.68
C MET A 715 -2.70 -6.66 34.23
N ASN A 716 -2.24 -7.89 34.01
CA ASN A 716 -2.16 -8.47 32.65
C ASN A 716 -3.51 -9.01 32.11
N ILE A 717 -4.39 -8.11 31.62
CA ILE A 717 -5.71 -8.47 31.07
C ILE A 717 -5.59 -9.49 29.92
N ALA A 718 -4.56 -9.38 29.07
CA ALA A 718 -4.35 -10.26 27.91
C ALA A 718 -4.24 -11.72 28.34
N GLN A 719 -3.38 -11.97 29.32
CA GLN A 719 -3.13 -13.31 29.85
C GLN A 719 -4.34 -13.83 30.64
N ILE A 720 -5.13 -12.95 31.30
CA ILE A 720 -6.40 -13.32 31.95
C ILE A 720 -7.41 -13.82 30.93
N VAL A 721 -7.62 -13.09 29.82
CA VAL A 721 -8.61 -13.49 28.80
C VAL A 721 -8.17 -14.73 28.01
N GLN A 722 -6.86 -14.96 27.90
CA GLN A 722 -6.23 -16.14 27.29
C GLN A 722 -6.10 -17.34 28.26
N GLY A 723 -6.37 -17.16 29.56
CA GLY A 723 -6.29 -18.25 30.55
C GLY A 723 -4.86 -18.73 30.87
N GLU A 724 -3.84 -17.97 30.47
CA GLU A 724 -2.43 -18.32 30.63
C GLU A 724 -1.98 -18.16 32.09
N ILE A 725 -2.22 -16.99 32.66
CA ILE A 725 -1.73 -16.61 33.99
C ILE A 725 -2.65 -17.11 35.12
N PRO A 726 -2.10 -17.79 36.16
CA PRO A 726 -2.88 -18.15 37.34
C PRO A 726 -3.16 -16.92 38.23
N PHE A 727 -4.12 -17.04 39.15
CA PHE A 727 -4.53 -15.94 40.03
C PHE A 727 -3.35 -15.30 40.79
N ALA A 728 -2.45 -16.10 41.37
CA ALA A 728 -1.29 -15.58 42.11
C ALA A 728 -0.42 -14.60 41.30
N GLY A 729 -0.33 -14.77 39.97
CA GLY A 729 0.46 -13.89 39.10
C GLY A 729 -0.23 -12.57 38.72
N ILE A 730 -1.54 -12.44 38.96
CA ILE A 730 -2.34 -11.22 38.67
C ILE A 730 -2.94 -10.58 39.92
N LYS A 731 -2.75 -11.21 41.09
CA LYS A 731 -3.38 -10.77 42.34
C LYS A 731 -3.04 -9.31 42.64
N LYS A 732 -1.77 -8.93 42.51
CA LYS A 732 -1.31 -7.55 42.76
C LYS A 732 -2.04 -6.55 41.85
N GLY A 733 -2.07 -6.78 40.54
CA GLY A 733 -2.79 -5.91 39.59
C GLY A 733 -4.29 -5.81 39.87
N LEU A 734 -4.96 -6.93 40.20
CA LEU A 734 -6.38 -6.91 40.57
C LEU A 734 -6.61 -6.17 41.90
N ASP A 735 -5.76 -6.36 42.90
CA ASP A 735 -5.84 -5.63 44.17
C ASP A 735 -5.67 -4.12 43.95
N LEU A 736 -4.76 -3.70 43.07
CA LEU A 736 -4.58 -2.29 42.68
C LEU A 736 -5.82 -1.73 41.99
N PHE A 737 -6.49 -2.49 41.12
CA PHE A 737 -7.78 -2.09 40.54
C PHE A 737 -8.84 -1.84 41.63
N PHE A 738 -8.98 -2.74 42.62
CA PHE A 738 -9.94 -2.55 43.71
C PHE A 738 -9.55 -1.40 44.65
N ALA A 739 -8.26 -1.21 44.90
CA ALA A 739 -7.74 -0.07 45.65
C ALA A 739 -8.06 1.27 44.94
N ALA A 740 -7.83 1.32 43.62
CA ALA A 740 -8.19 2.46 42.79
C ALA A 740 -9.70 2.71 42.83
N TYR A 741 -10.53 1.67 42.72
CA TYR A 741 -11.98 1.79 42.72
C TYR A 741 -12.52 2.33 44.05
N LYS A 742 -11.95 1.88 45.17
CA LYS A 742 -12.28 2.37 46.52
C LYS A 742 -11.97 3.86 46.68
N LYS A 743 -10.88 4.35 46.08
CA LYS A 743 -10.56 5.79 46.06
C LYS A 743 -11.52 6.55 45.14
N ASN A 744 -11.64 6.10 43.90
CA ASN A 744 -12.45 6.74 42.87
C ASN A 744 -12.76 5.73 41.74
N PRO A 745 -14.04 5.43 41.44
CA PRO A 745 -14.40 4.56 40.32
C PRO A 745 -13.80 4.99 38.97
N LYS A 746 -13.64 6.30 38.74
CA LYS A 746 -13.01 6.84 37.53
C LYS A 746 -11.51 6.55 37.45
N LEU A 747 -10.82 6.40 38.58
CA LEU A 747 -9.41 6.03 38.60
C LEU A 747 -9.22 4.56 38.20
N ALA A 748 -10.08 3.67 38.71
CA ALA A 748 -10.09 2.27 38.29
C ALA A 748 -10.44 2.09 36.79
N GLU A 749 -11.30 2.96 36.24
CA GLU A 749 -11.55 3.02 34.79
C GLU A 749 -10.26 3.30 34.02
N LEU A 750 -9.43 4.27 34.45
CA LEU A 750 -8.15 4.58 33.79
C LEU A 750 -7.17 3.40 33.87
N VAL A 751 -7.03 2.78 35.05
CA VAL A 751 -6.19 1.58 35.24
C VAL A 751 -6.62 0.44 34.31
N PHE A 752 -7.93 0.19 34.21
CA PHE A 752 -8.45 -0.83 33.30
C PHE A 752 -8.23 -0.50 31.82
N VAL A 753 -8.42 0.77 31.44
CA VAL A 753 -8.22 1.22 30.06
C VAL A 753 -6.74 1.12 29.68
N HIS A 754 -5.80 1.45 30.57
CA HIS A 754 -4.35 1.29 30.33
C HIS A 754 -4.01 -0.12 29.83
N HIS A 755 -4.43 -1.16 30.55
CA HIS A 755 -4.14 -2.53 30.14
C HIS A 755 -4.95 -3.03 28.94
N CYS A 756 -6.07 -2.37 28.62
CA CYS A 756 -6.71 -2.58 27.33
C CYS A 756 -5.81 -2.05 26.19
N TYR A 757 -5.21 -0.87 26.35
CA TYR A 757 -4.29 -0.28 25.37
C TYR A 757 -3.05 -1.16 25.14
N ASP A 758 -2.52 -1.83 26.17
CA ASP A 758 -1.45 -2.82 26.03
C ASP A 758 -1.80 -3.96 25.08
N ILE A 759 -3.03 -4.48 25.17
CA ILE A 759 -3.54 -5.57 24.30
C ILE A 759 -3.63 -5.09 22.85
N PHE A 760 -4.10 -3.86 22.65
CA PHE A 760 -4.27 -3.32 21.31
C PHE A 760 -2.93 -2.96 20.66
N GLY A 761 -1.92 -2.59 21.45
CA GLY A 761 -0.58 -2.28 20.97
C GLY A 761 0.30 -3.49 20.60
N ALA A 762 -0.16 -4.73 20.78
CA ALA A 762 0.72 -5.89 20.88
C ALA A 762 1.40 -6.41 19.59
N LYS A 763 1.02 -5.98 18.37
CA LYS A 763 1.57 -6.55 17.12
C LYS A 763 2.47 -5.57 16.33
N PRO A 764 3.67 -5.96 15.86
CA PRO A 764 4.64 -5.07 15.18
C PRO A 764 4.26 -4.56 13.79
N SER A 765 3.18 -5.07 13.17
CA SER A 765 2.90 -4.83 11.75
C SER A 765 2.13 -3.53 11.54
N ASP A 766 2.80 -2.37 11.59
CA ASP A 766 2.40 -1.05 11.04
C ASP A 766 0.91 -0.83 10.74
N THR A 767 0.06 -1.05 11.74
CA THR A 767 -1.38 -0.88 11.59
C THR A 767 -1.91 -0.16 12.82
N MET A 768 -2.44 1.04 12.57
CA MET A 768 -3.61 1.67 13.20
C MET A 768 -4.68 0.72 13.79
N VAL A 769 -4.69 -0.52 13.31
CA VAL A 769 -5.64 -1.57 13.62
C VAL A 769 -4.86 -2.70 14.24
N SER A 770 -5.00 -2.87 15.55
CA SER A 770 -4.51 -4.07 16.22
C SER A 770 -5.08 -5.32 15.53
N ALA A 771 -4.27 -6.35 15.29
CA ALA A 771 -4.79 -7.64 14.84
C ALA A 771 -5.83 -8.20 15.84
N SER A 772 -5.73 -7.85 17.14
CA SER A 772 -6.74 -8.19 18.15
C SER A 772 -8.03 -7.38 18.01
N GLY A 773 -7.98 -6.20 17.39
CA GLY A 773 -9.12 -5.34 17.04
C GLY A 773 -9.99 -5.87 15.90
N SER A 774 -9.64 -7.01 15.30
CA SER A 774 -10.45 -7.68 14.27
C SER A 774 -11.29 -8.85 14.80
N SER A 775 -11.02 -9.33 16.02
CA SER A 775 -11.77 -10.43 16.65
C SER A 775 -12.81 -9.86 17.63
N PRO A 776 -14.11 -9.86 17.27
CA PRO A 776 -15.16 -9.34 18.13
C PRO A 776 -15.17 -9.90 19.54
N GLU A 777 -14.69 -11.12 19.68
CA GLU A 777 -14.88 -11.92 20.86
C GLU A 777 -13.83 -11.66 21.94
N ILE A 778 -12.63 -11.19 21.56
CA ILE A 778 -11.67 -10.65 22.53
C ILE A 778 -12.30 -9.45 23.25
N HIS A 779 -12.97 -8.56 22.52
CA HIS A 779 -13.66 -7.40 23.11
C HIS A 779 -14.83 -7.81 24.00
N LEU A 780 -15.57 -8.85 23.64
CA LEU A 780 -16.64 -9.40 24.48
C LEU A 780 -16.07 -9.98 25.79
N LYS A 781 -14.93 -10.67 25.76
CA LYS A 781 -14.24 -11.17 26.97
C LYS A 781 -13.74 -10.04 27.88
N ILE A 782 -13.08 -9.04 27.31
CA ILE A 782 -12.58 -7.89 28.07
C ILE A 782 -13.75 -7.15 28.73
N ASN A 783 -14.84 -6.91 27.99
CA ASN A 783 -16.04 -6.31 28.54
C ASN A 783 -16.68 -7.17 29.64
N LEU A 784 -16.71 -8.50 29.49
CA LEU A 784 -17.20 -9.41 30.53
C LEU A 784 -16.33 -9.38 31.80
N LEU A 785 -15.01 -9.30 31.65
CA LEU A 785 -14.06 -9.15 32.76
C LEU A 785 -14.31 -7.82 33.49
N TYR A 786 -14.37 -6.71 32.75
CA TYR A 786 -14.66 -5.39 33.31
C TYR A 786 -15.95 -5.37 34.13
N GLN A 787 -17.05 -5.88 33.55
CA GLN A 787 -18.34 -5.96 34.23
C GLN A 787 -18.29 -6.83 35.49
N THR A 788 -17.43 -7.84 35.51
CA THR A 788 -17.24 -8.72 36.67
C THR A 788 -16.47 -8.01 37.78
N LEU A 789 -15.41 -7.29 37.44
CA LEU A 789 -14.63 -6.48 38.38
C LEU A 789 -15.50 -5.39 39.02
N VAL A 790 -16.24 -4.62 38.21
CA VAL A 790 -17.15 -3.58 38.69
C VAL A 790 -18.24 -4.15 39.60
N ARG A 791 -18.84 -5.29 39.22
CA ARG A 791 -19.89 -5.93 40.03
C ARG A 791 -19.39 -6.35 41.42
N VAL A 792 -18.16 -6.85 41.52
CA VAL A 792 -17.56 -7.19 42.82
C VAL A 792 -17.22 -5.92 43.60
N ALA A 793 -16.72 -4.88 42.94
CA ALA A 793 -16.34 -3.63 43.57
C ALA A 793 -17.55 -2.84 44.12
N GLN A 794 -18.73 -2.99 43.53
CA GLN A 794 -19.99 -2.34 43.93
C GLN A 794 -20.68 -2.99 45.15
N LYS A 795 -20.15 -4.10 45.67
CA LYS A 795 -20.71 -4.72 46.89
C LYS A 795 -20.47 -3.80 48.09
N GLN A 796 -21.43 -3.77 49.03
CA GLN A 796 -21.43 -2.85 50.18
C GLN A 796 -20.13 -2.88 51.00
N GLU A 797 -19.48 -4.04 51.13
CA GLU A 797 -18.08 -4.17 51.55
C GLU A 797 -17.39 -5.18 50.63
N PRO A 798 -16.49 -4.77 49.72
CA PRO A 798 -15.59 -5.69 49.04
C PRO A 798 -14.73 -6.35 50.12
N GLY A 799 -14.86 -7.67 50.31
CA GLY A 799 -14.06 -8.40 51.29
C GLY A 799 -12.55 -8.27 51.01
N LYS A 800 -11.69 -8.67 51.97
CA LYS A 800 -10.23 -8.70 51.80
C LYS A 800 -9.75 -9.49 50.56
N ASP A 801 -10.61 -10.35 50.02
CA ASP A 801 -10.34 -11.23 48.88
C ASP A 801 -11.13 -10.85 47.59
N ALA A 802 -11.50 -9.57 47.42
CA ALA A 802 -12.26 -9.09 46.25
C ALA A 802 -11.63 -9.49 44.90
N ALA A 803 -10.30 -9.50 44.80
CA ALA A 803 -9.56 -9.95 43.62
C ALA A 803 -9.79 -11.44 43.31
N GLU A 804 -9.73 -12.31 44.32
CA GLU A 804 -9.95 -13.75 44.15
C GLU A 804 -11.40 -14.04 43.81
N GLU A 805 -12.33 -13.32 44.44
CA GLU A 805 -13.75 -13.44 44.13
C GLU A 805 -14.03 -13.06 42.67
N ALA A 806 -13.51 -11.93 42.19
CA ALA A 806 -13.76 -11.47 40.83
C ALA A 806 -13.15 -12.41 39.78
N TYR A 807 -11.93 -12.88 40.01
CA TYR A 807 -11.27 -13.87 39.15
C TYR A 807 -12.08 -15.18 39.09
N THR A 808 -12.53 -15.68 40.24
CA THR A 808 -13.33 -16.91 40.34
C THR A 808 -14.69 -16.75 39.66
N LEU A 809 -15.36 -15.61 39.86
CA LEU A 809 -16.65 -15.32 39.24
C LEU A 809 -16.53 -15.21 37.72
N TYR A 810 -15.46 -14.57 37.22
CA TYR A 810 -15.20 -14.49 35.78
C TYR A 810 -15.01 -15.88 35.17
N ARG A 811 -14.20 -16.74 35.79
CA ARG A 811 -13.99 -18.13 35.32
C ARG A 811 -15.28 -18.95 35.37
N LYS A 812 -16.08 -18.83 36.44
CA LYS A 812 -17.39 -19.52 36.55
C LYS A 812 -18.36 -19.11 35.44
N LYS A 813 -18.40 -17.82 35.06
CA LYS A 813 -19.24 -17.35 33.96
C LYS A 813 -18.85 -17.97 32.61
N LEU A 814 -17.56 -18.11 32.34
CA LEU A 814 -17.07 -18.79 31.13
C LEU A 814 -17.32 -20.31 31.19
N ALA A 815 -17.12 -20.92 32.36
CA ALA A 815 -17.25 -22.36 32.55
C ALA A 815 -18.67 -22.89 32.34
N LYS A 816 -19.70 -22.04 32.42
CA LYS A 816 -21.08 -22.38 32.06
C LYS A 816 -21.18 -22.97 30.64
N ALA A 817 -20.28 -22.59 29.74
CA ALA A 817 -20.27 -23.10 28.37
C ALA A 817 -19.92 -24.58 28.23
N ILE A 818 -19.12 -25.13 29.15
CA ILE A 818 -18.64 -26.51 29.04
C ILE A 818 -19.79 -27.53 29.16
N PRO A 819 -20.57 -27.57 30.26
CA PRO A 819 -21.69 -28.50 30.38
C PRO A 819 -22.80 -28.23 29.36
N GLU A 820 -23.02 -26.96 28.95
CA GLU A 820 -24.00 -26.63 27.91
C GLU A 820 -23.62 -27.16 26.52
N ILE A 821 -22.33 -27.19 26.18
CA ILE A 821 -21.83 -27.73 24.90
C ILE A 821 -21.81 -29.26 24.94
N LEU A 822 -21.32 -29.83 26.04
CA LEU A 822 -21.16 -31.29 26.19
C LEU A 822 -22.46 -32.02 26.56
N GLY A 823 -23.49 -31.30 26.99
CA GLY A 823 -24.74 -31.89 27.47
C GLY A 823 -24.57 -32.63 28.81
N SER A 824 -23.71 -32.14 29.70
CA SER A 824 -23.33 -32.76 30.97
C SER A 824 -23.71 -31.92 32.20
N GLU A 825 -23.58 -32.48 33.40
CA GLU A 825 -23.78 -31.74 34.66
C GLU A 825 -22.53 -30.92 35.04
N PRO A 826 -22.69 -29.74 35.69
CA PRO A 826 -21.56 -28.92 36.11
C PRO A 826 -20.60 -29.63 37.08
N SER A 827 -19.30 -29.48 36.86
CA SER A 827 -18.25 -30.15 37.64
C SER A 827 -16.98 -29.30 37.81
N LEU A 828 -16.07 -29.69 38.72
CA LEU A 828 -14.76 -29.03 38.88
C LEU A 828 -13.86 -29.18 37.64
N HIS A 829 -14.11 -30.20 36.83
CA HIS A 829 -13.44 -30.46 35.57
C HIS A 829 -13.74 -29.37 34.54
N ASP A 830 -14.92 -28.76 34.59
CA ASP A 830 -15.33 -27.69 33.66
C ASP A 830 -14.42 -26.46 33.76
N LEU A 831 -13.95 -26.11 34.97
CA LEU A 831 -13.03 -24.99 35.18
C LEU A 831 -11.65 -25.24 34.56
N ALA A 832 -11.20 -26.50 34.57
CA ALA A 832 -9.93 -26.90 33.96
C ALA A 832 -10.03 -26.89 32.42
N ILE A 833 -11.09 -27.47 31.86
CA ILE A 833 -11.37 -27.39 30.41
C ILE A 833 -11.51 -25.93 29.97
N THR A 834 -12.22 -25.10 30.74
CA THR A 834 -12.36 -23.67 30.46
C THR A 834 -11.01 -23.00 30.27
N ARG A 835 -10.03 -23.30 31.13
CA ARG A 835 -8.68 -22.72 31.04
C ARG A 835 -7.94 -23.15 29.77
N ILE A 836 -7.99 -24.44 29.42
CA ILE A 836 -7.40 -24.95 28.15
C ILE A 836 -8.11 -24.33 26.94
N ALA A 837 -9.44 -24.23 26.98
CA ALA A 837 -10.23 -23.65 25.91
C ALA A 837 -9.92 -22.16 25.74
N GLN A 838 -9.68 -21.41 26.82
CA GLN A 838 -9.18 -20.04 26.75
C GLN A 838 -7.81 -19.95 26.07
N MET A 839 -6.88 -20.86 26.39
CA MET A 839 -5.54 -20.92 25.76
C MET A 839 -5.63 -21.22 24.27
N LEU A 840 -6.61 -22.03 23.85
CA LEU A 840 -6.97 -22.29 22.45
C LEU A 840 -7.84 -21.19 21.81
N ARG A 841 -8.02 -20.06 22.50
CA ARG A 841 -8.77 -18.86 22.07
C ARG A 841 -10.27 -19.09 21.85
N CYS A 842 -10.87 -20.08 22.51
CA CYS A 842 -12.32 -20.27 22.49
C CYS A 842 -13.04 -19.15 23.24
N HIS A 843 -14.25 -18.79 22.82
CA HIS A 843 -14.96 -17.64 23.38
C HIS A 843 -15.77 -17.97 24.63
N LEU A 844 -16.32 -19.18 24.72
CA LEU A 844 -17.01 -19.71 25.90
C LEU A 844 -18.22 -18.88 26.36
N PHE A 845 -18.93 -18.28 25.40
CA PHE A 845 -20.22 -17.62 25.63
C PHE A 845 -21.07 -17.70 24.36
N LYS A 846 -22.39 -17.58 24.53
CA LYS A 846 -23.35 -17.47 23.43
C LYS A 846 -23.36 -16.04 22.91
N THR A 847 -23.42 -15.89 21.59
CA THR A 847 -23.51 -14.57 20.94
C THR A 847 -24.74 -14.47 20.04
N VAL A 848 -25.26 -13.25 19.91
CA VAL A 848 -26.28 -12.86 18.94
C VAL A 848 -25.74 -11.71 18.12
N GLN A 849 -25.91 -11.77 16.79
CA GLN A 849 -25.61 -10.68 15.89
C GLN A 849 -26.86 -9.84 15.63
N ASN A 850 -26.77 -8.54 15.86
CA ASN A 850 -27.85 -7.62 15.51
C ASN A 850 -27.92 -7.47 13.97
N PRO A 851 -29.09 -7.68 13.34
CA PRO A 851 -29.23 -7.67 11.89
C PRO A 851 -28.98 -6.28 11.26
N ASN A 852 -29.27 -5.19 11.98
CA ASN A 852 -29.23 -3.83 11.43
C ASN A 852 -27.83 -3.23 11.41
N ASN A 853 -27.01 -3.52 12.42
CA ASN A 853 -25.67 -2.94 12.57
C ASN A 853 -24.54 -3.99 12.64
N LYS A 854 -24.88 -5.27 12.41
CA LYS A 854 -23.95 -6.42 12.41
C LYS A 854 -23.15 -6.59 13.73
N LYS A 855 -23.60 -5.96 14.82
CA LYS A 855 -22.91 -5.96 16.11
C LYS A 855 -23.17 -7.26 16.87
N MET A 856 -22.11 -7.89 17.37
CA MET A 856 -22.20 -9.07 18.23
C MET A 856 -22.31 -8.68 19.70
N THR A 857 -23.16 -9.38 20.46
CA THR A 857 -23.31 -9.21 21.91
C THR A 857 -23.48 -10.57 22.59
N ILE A 858 -23.00 -10.69 23.84
CA ILE A 858 -23.23 -11.87 24.69
C ILE A 858 -24.70 -11.90 25.11
N ARG A 859 -25.40 -13.01 24.86
CA ARG A 859 -26.79 -13.24 25.27
C ARG A 859 -27.09 -14.72 25.49
N ASP A 860 -27.92 -15.05 26.47
CA ASP A 860 -28.25 -16.44 26.82
C ASP A 860 -29.05 -17.16 25.72
N GLU A 861 -29.85 -16.43 24.93
CA GLU A 861 -30.60 -16.95 23.78
C GLU A 861 -29.75 -17.13 22.51
N GLY A 862 -28.47 -16.78 22.55
CA GLY A 862 -27.57 -16.89 21.40
C GLY A 862 -27.06 -18.30 21.12
N GLN A 863 -26.06 -18.39 20.24
CA GLN A 863 -25.40 -19.65 19.93
C GLN A 863 -23.90 -19.57 20.25
N TYR A 864 -23.33 -20.72 20.62
CA TYR A 864 -21.88 -20.89 20.65
C TYR A 864 -21.34 -20.93 19.23
N GLU A 865 -20.21 -20.26 19.03
CA GLU A 865 -19.44 -20.33 17.80
C GLU A 865 -19.03 -21.80 17.50
N ALA A 866 -19.05 -22.19 16.22
CA ALA A 866 -18.71 -23.54 15.79
C ALA A 866 -17.30 -23.96 16.22
N ARG A 867 -16.31 -23.06 16.12
CA ARG A 867 -14.94 -23.28 16.59
C ARG A 867 -14.89 -23.57 18.08
N THR A 868 -15.60 -22.78 18.89
CA THR A 868 -15.69 -23.00 20.34
C THR A 868 -16.29 -24.38 20.66
N ARG A 869 -17.34 -24.82 19.97
CA ARG A 869 -17.89 -26.18 20.14
C ARG A 869 -16.87 -27.26 19.80
N LEU A 870 -16.28 -27.17 18.61
CA LEU A 870 -15.29 -28.13 18.11
C LEU A 870 -14.12 -28.31 19.09
N PHE A 871 -13.53 -27.21 19.57
CA PHE A 871 -12.42 -27.28 20.50
C PHE A 871 -12.84 -27.77 21.88
N VAL A 872 -14.01 -27.38 22.41
CA VAL A 872 -14.49 -27.91 23.71
C VAL A 872 -14.67 -29.42 23.65
N GLU A 873 -15.31 -29.94 22.60
CA GLU A 873 -15.47 -31.38 22.37
C GLU A 873 -14.11 -32.09 22.22
N SER A 874 -13.17 -31.48 21.49
CA SER A 874 -11.83 -32.04 21.28
C SER A 874 -10.98 -32.05 22.55
N ILE A 875 -11.08 -31.01 23.38
CA ILE A 875 -10.38 -30.90 24.67
C ILE A 875 -10.91 -31.97 25.61
N ASP A 876 -12.24 -32.12 25.71
CA ASP A 876 -12.87 -33.15 26.54
C ASP A 876 -12.43 -34.55 26.11
N ALA A 877 -12.43 -34.83 24.80
CA ALA A 877 -11.95 -36.09 24.26
C ALA A 877 -10.45 -36.34 24.55
N ALA A 878 -9.59 -35.31 24.43
CA ALA A 878 -8.16 -35.43 24.76
C ALA A 878 -7.93 -35.65 26.25
N PHE A 879 -8.71 -34.98 27.09
CA PHE A 879 -8.63 -35.09 28.54
C PHE A 879 -9.00 -36.51 29.01
N HIS A 880 -10.09 -37.08 28.46
CA HIS A 880 -10.51 -38.45 28.77
C HIS A 880 -9.54 -39.53 28.27
N GLN A 881 -8.66 -39.21 27.31
CA GLN A 881 -7.59 -40.11 26.86
C GLN A 881 -6.38 -40.17 27.81
N LEU A 882 -6.27 -39.22 28.75
CA LEU A 882 -5.24 -39.25 29.79
C LEU A 882 -5.56 -40.31 30.85
N PRO A 883 -4.55 -40.93 31.50
CA PRO A 883 -4.77 -41.76 32.68
C PRO A 883 -5.52 -41.01 33.79
N LYS A 884 -6.43 -41.69 34.53
CA LYS A 884 -7.25 -41.06 35.60
C LYS A 884 -6.44 -40.24 36.62
N ARG A 885 -5.23 -40.70 36.98
CA ARG A 885 -4.34 -39.97 37.90
C ARG A 885 -3.82 -38.66 37.29
N GLU A 886 -3.49 -38.66 36.01
CA GLU A 886 -3.03 -37.47 35.29
C GLU A 886 -4.19 -36.49 35.09
N GLN A 887 -5.40 -36.98 34.81
CA GLN A 887 -6.61 -36.16 34.77
C GLN A 887 -6.80 -35.39 36.09
N GLN A 888 -6.80 -36.09 37.23
CA GLN A 888 -6.98 -35.48 38.55
C GLN A 888 -5.91 -34.41 38.83
N LYS A 889 -4.63 -34.73 38.59
CA LYS A 889 -3.52 -33.76 38.75
C LYS A 889 -3.68 -32.55 37.83
N LEU A 890 -4.07 -32.75 36.57
CA LEU A 890 -4.26 -31.66 35.62
C LEU A 890 -5.41 -30.74 36.05
N VAL A 891 -6.52 -31.29 36.58
CA VAL A 891 -7.59 -30.48 37.18
C VAL A 891 -7.05 -29.67 38.36
N GLU A 892 -6.33 -30.30 39.27
CA GLU A 892 -5.74 -29.63 40.44
C GLU A 892 -4.82 -28.48 40.01
N PHE A 893 -3.92 -28.69 39.04
CA PHE A 893 -2.98 -27.68 38.57
C PHE A 893 -3.66 -26.52 37.83
N LEU A 894 -4.60 -26.81 36.93
CA LEU A 894 -5.29 -25.76 36.17
C LEU A 894 -6.23 -24.93 37.05
N ASN A 895 -6.75 -25.51 38.12
CA ASN A 895 -7.60 -24.82 39.10
C ASN A 895 -6.83 -24.20 40.26
N ASN A 896 -5.55 -24.49 40.43
CA ASN A 896 -4.73 -23.91 41.49
C ASN A 896 -4.64 -22.38 41.35
N THR A 897 -5.13 -21.66 42.34
CA THR A 897 -5.07 -20.19 42.42
C THR A 897 -3.79 -19.69 43.09
N GLY A 898 -3.01 -20.58 43.73
CA GLY A 898 -1.78 -20.26 44.45
C GLY A 898 -1.99 -19.74 45.87
N THR A 899 -3.19 -19.90 46.43
CA THR A 899 -3.53 -19.51 47.82
C THR A 899 -3.29 -20.61 48.85
N GLY A 900 -2.99 -21.84 48.40
CA GLY A 900 -2.67 -23.01 49.25
C GLY A 900 -1.17 -23.32 49.36
N MET A 901 -0.82 -24.48 49.96
CA MET A 901 0.58 -24.93 50.13
C MET A 901 1.27 -25.35 48.81
N THR A 902 0.53 -25.47 47.71
CA THR A 902 1.06 -25.83 46.39
C THR A 902 1.27 -24.60 45.51
N PRO A 903 2.47 -24.39 44.96
CA PRO A 903 2.77 -23.21 44.16
C PRO A 903 2.01 -23.20 42.84
N ALA A 904 1.54 -22.02 42.42
CA ALA A 904 0.93 -21.81 41.12
C ALA A 904 2.01 -21.56 40.07
N VAL A 905 2.06 -22.39 39.03
CA VAL A 905 3.03 -22.26 37.94
C VAL A 905 2.36 -21.66 36.70
N MET A 906 3.02 -20.69 36.07
CA MET A 906 2.68 -20.19 34.74
C MET A 906 3.57 -20.87 33.69
N VAL A 907 2.96 -21.57 32.73
CA VAL A 907 3.68 -22.04 31.53
C VAL A 907 3.59 -20.94 30.47
N LYS A 908 4.60 -20.07 30.44
CA LYS A 908 4.64 -18.88 29.58
C LYS A 908 4.77 -19.29 28.12
N TYR A 909 3.93 -18.72 27.26
CA TYR A 909 3.66 -19.16 25.89
C TYR A 909 2.95 -20.51 25.75
N GLY A 910 2.35 -21.02 26.84
CA GLY A 910 1.46 -22.19 26.80
C GLY A 910 0.35 -22.09 25.73
N PRO A 911 -0.38 -20.96 25.61
CA PRO A 911 -1.36 -20.77 24.53
C PRO A 911 -0.77 -20.98 23.13
N LYS A 912 0.44 -20.46 22.89
CA LYS A 912 1.14 -20.59 21.62
C LYS A 912 1.48 -22.05 21.34
N LEU A 913 2.01 -22.77 22.32
CA LEU A 913 2.33 -24.20 22.20
C LEU A 913 1.08 -25.04 21.86
N LEU A 914 -0.03 -24.85 22.60
CA LEU A 914 -1.28 -25.58 22.38
C LEU A 914 -1.92 -25.25 21.02
N LEU A 915 -1.96 -23.96 20.64
CA LEU A 915 -2.49 -23.52 19.35
C LEU A 915 -1.65 -24.06 18.19
N THR A 916 -0.32 -23.97 18.27
CA THR A 916 0.56 -24.47 17.22
C THR A 916 0.45 -25.99 17.09
N ALA A 917 0.36 -26.72 18.21
CA ALA A 917 0.20 -28.18 18.17
C ALA A 917 -1.15 -28.64 17.57
N THR A 918 -2.16 -27.79 17.53
CA THR A 918 -3.49 -28.13 17.01
C THR A 918 -3.80 -27.51 15.64
N THR A 919 -3.19 -26.36 15.32
CA THR A 919 -3.49 -25.57 14.12
C THR A 919 -2.26 -25.24 13.26
N GLY A 920 -1.06 -25.54 13.76
CA GLY A 920 0.22 -25.36 13.06
C GLY A 920 0.87 -24.00 13.20
N ALA A 921 0.16 -23.00 13.72
CA ALA A 921 0.72 -21.71 14.09
C ALA A 921 -0.22 -21.01 15.07
N GLU A 922 0.30 -20.06 15.85
CA GLU A 922 -0.51 -19.24 16.77
C GLU A 922 -1.66 -18.47 16.07
N TYR A 923 -1.46 -18.11 14.80
CA TYR A 923 -2.42 -17.38 13.95
C TYR A 923 -2.61 -18.08 12.61
N ALA A 924 -2.99 -19.36 12.62
CA ALA A 924 -3.29 -20.12 11.41
C ALA A 924 -4.41 -19.45 10.56
N LYS A 925 -4.32 -19.57 9.23
CA LYS A 925 -5.30 -18.97 8.30
C LYS A 925 -6.67 -19.66 8.33
N ALA A 926 -6.71 -20.93 8.72
CA ALA A 926 -7.92 -21.74 8.80
C ALA A 926 -7.83 -22.62 10.04
N ASP A 927 -8.95 -22.75 10.76
CA ASP A 927 -9.06 -23.69 11.86
C ASP A 927 -9.18 -25.13 11.35
N PRO A 928 -8.65 -26.12 12.10
CA PRO A 928 -8.90 -27.53 11.84
C PRO A 928 -10.40 -27.84 11.98
N THR A 929 -10.88 -28.84 11.25
CA THR A 929 -12.31 -29.25 11.27
C THR A 929 -12.53 -30.63 11.88
N ASP A 930 -11.47 -31.39 12.15
CA ASP A 930 -11.54 -32.77 12.64
C ASP A 930 -11.25 -32.83 14.15
N ALA A 931 -12.32 -32.99 14.93
CA ALA A 931 -12.25 -33.06 16.39
C ALA A 931 -11.33 -34.19 16.90
N THR A 932 -11.32 -35.32 16.18
CA THR A 932 -10.53 -36.49 16.58
C THR A 932 -9.04 -36.24 16.38
N LYS A 933 -8.66 -35.64 15.25
CA LYS A 933 -7.26 -35.25 15.01
C LYS A 933 -6.78 -34.19 15.98
N ILE A 934 -7.61 -33.19 16.31
CA ILE A 934 -7.30 -32.18 17.32
C ILE A 934 -7.02 -32.88 18.66
N ALA A 935 -7.91 -33.77 19.10
CA ALA A 935 -7.74 -34.50 20.35
C ALA A 935 -6.46 -35.36 20.39
N GLN A 936 -6.15 -36.06 19.28
CA GLN A 936 -4.93 -36.86 19.14
C GLN A 936 -3.65 -36.02 19.21
N CYS A 937 -3.66 -34.81 18.67
CA CYS A 937 -2.53 -33.88 18.74
C CYS A 937 -2.43 -33.21 20.12
N LEU A 938 -3.57 -32.94 20.77
CA LEU A 938 -3.60 -32.25 22.05
C LEU A 938 -3.20 -33.16 23.22
N THR A 939 -3.57 -34.45 23.19
CA THR A 939 -3.33 -35.39 24.30
C THR A 939 -1.85 -35.44 24.76
N PRO A 940 -0.85 -35.62 23.87
CA PRO A 940 0.56 -35.65 24.27
C PRO A 940 1.06 -34.30 24.77
N ILE A 941 0.50 -33.19 24.28
CA ILE A 941 0.86 -31.84 24.70
C ILE A 941 0.28 -31.50 26.08
N LEU A 942 -0.90 -32.03 26.43
CA LEU A 942 -1.42 -31.92 27.79
C LEU A 942 -0.54 -32.68 28.79
N LYS A 943 0.01 -33.84 28.41
CA LYS A 943 1.01 -34.55 29.23
C LYS A 943 2.30 -33.74 29.37
N LEU A 944 2.81 -33.17 28.28
CA LEU A 944 3.97 -32.28 28.32
C LEU A 944 3.71 -31.10 29.26
N TYR A 945 2.56 -30.44 29.14
CA TYR A 945 2.15 -29.34 30.01
C TYR A 945 2.14 -29.75 31.50
N LEU A 946 1.55 -30.92 31.81
CA LEU A 946 1.54 -31.49 33.16
C LEU A 946 2.97 -31.65 33.70
N ARG A 947 3.87 -32.25 32.92
CA ARG A 947 5.27 -32.48 33.32
C ARG A 947 6.06 -31.19 33.51
N LEU A 948 5.86 -30.21 32.63
CA LEU A 948 6.49 -28.88 32.75
C LEU A 948 6.04 -28.18 34.03
N TYR A 949 4.75 -28.28 34.36
CA TYR A 949 4.21 -27.77 35.61
C TYR A 949 4.87 -28.46 36.81
N GLU A 950 4.88 -29.79 36.86
CA GLU A 950 5.49 -30.56 37.97
C GLU A 950 6.96 -30.23 38.14
N TYR A 951 7.71 -30.16 37.04
CA TYR A 951 9.12 -29.80 37.05
C TYR A 951 9.36 -28.43 37.70
N GLN A 952 8.60 -27.41 37.29
CA GLN A 952 8.75 -26.06 37.83
C GLN A 952 8.25 -25.95 39.28
N GLN A 953 7.21 -26.70 39.63
CA GLN A 953 6.67 -26.76 40.99
C GLN A 953 7.70 -27.25 42.01
N THR A 954 8.63 -28.14 41.62
CA THR A 954 9.70 -28.62 42.53
C THR A 954 10.77 -27.57 42.82
N ARG A 955 10.80 -26.46 42.06
CA ARG A 955 11.86 -25.44 42.10
C ARG A 955 11.47 -24.15 42.81
N SER A 956 10.19 -23.95 43.12
CA SER A 956 9.68 -22.77 43.82
C SER A 956 8.67 -23.18 44.87
N SER A 957 8.60 -22.45 45.98
CA SER A 957 7.57 -22.62 47.02
C SER A 957 6.40 -21.63 46.88
N ARG A 958 6.45 -20.73 45.88
CA ARG A 958 5.45 -19.69 45.59
C ARG A 958 5.12 -19.65 44.08
N TYR A 959 4.52 -18.58 43.60
CA TYR A 959 4.36 -18.34 42.16
C TYR A 959 5.71 -18.47 41.40
N SER A 960 5.68 -19.10 40.23
CA SER A 960 6.84 -19.22 39.34
C SER A 960 6.38 -19.41 37.89
N ASP A 961 7.26 -19.14 36.94
CA ASP A 961 7.01 -19.33 35.53
C ASP A 961 8.05 -20.23 34.85
N ILE A 962 7.68 -20.82 33.72
CA ILE A 962 8.56 -21.58 32.82
C ILE A 962 8.30 -21.13 31.38
N ASP A 963 9.34 -20.61 30.70
CA ASP A 963 9.26 -20.11 29.33
C ASP A 963 9.41 -21.25 28.31
N VAL A 964 8.38 -21.43 27.46
CA VAL A 964 8.34 -22.50 26.44
C VAL A 964 8.25 -21.98 25.00
N ASP A 965 8.64 -20.72 24.74
CA ASP A 965 8.55 -20.14 23.39
C ASP A 965 9.30 -20.96 22.34
N ASP A 966 10.51 -21.43 22.68
CA ASP A 966 11.32 -22.22 21.76
C ASP A 966 10.71 -23.61 21.49
N LEU A 967 9.99 -24.22 22.46
CA LEU A 967 9.24 -25.46 22.22
C LEU A 967 8.09 -25.22 21.23
N ALA A 968 7.40 -24.10 21.35
CA ALA A 968 6.32 -23.72 20.44
C ALA A 968 6.85 -23.47 19.02
N LYS A 969 8.03 -22.85 18.87
CA LYS A 969 8.71 -22.67 17.57
C LYS A 969 9.14 -24.00 16.97
N ILE A 970 9.69 -24.92 17.77
CA ILE A 970 10.03 -26.28 17.31
C ILE A 970 8.77 -26.98 16.78
N MET A 971 7.66 -26.93 17.53
CA MET A 971 6.38 -27.50 17.08
C MET A 971 5.90 -26.88 15.76
N GLU A 972 6.03 -25.56 15.59
CA GLU A 972 5.65 -24.85 14.37
C GLU A 972 6.44 -25.33 13.15
N GLN A 973 7.72 -25.62 13.32
CA GLN A 973 8.60 -26.14 12.27
C GLN A 973 8.22 -27.55 11.82
N VAL A 974 7.70 -28.38 12.72
CA VAL A 974 7.45 -29.82 12.46
C VAL A 974 5.97 -30.19 12.32
N PHE A 975 5.07 -29.20 12.35
CA PHE A 975 3.63 -29.46 12.43
C PHE A 975 3.08 -30.30 11.26
N THR A 976 3.66 -30.14 10.06
CA THR A 976 3.24 -30.88 8.86
C THR A 976 3.36 -32.39 9.06
N TRP A 977 4.42 -32.86 9.72
CA TRP A 977 4.55 -34.24 10.17
C TRP A 977 3.69 -34.51 11.41
N TYR A 978 3.81 -33.67 12.45
CA TYR A 978 3.22 -33.93 13.75
C TYR A 978 1.72 -34.21 13.69
N LYS A 979 0.96 -33.48 12.86
CA LYS A 979 -0.51 -33.65 12.77
C LYS A 979 -0.93 -35.07 12.36
N ASP A 980 -0.16 -35.73 11.50
CA ASP A 980 -0.49 -37.04 10.92
C ASP A 980 0.36 -38.17 11.52
N ALA A 981 1.27 -37.88 12.46
CA ALA A 981 2.07 -38.87 13.18
C ALA A 981 1.19 -39.80 14.05
N SER A 982 1.66 -41.03 14.26
CA SER A 982 1.03 -42.00 15.17
C SER A 982 1.04 -41.51 16.62
N LYS A 983 0.21 -42.14 17.47
CA LYS A 983 0.15 -41.82 18.90
C LYS A 983 1.52 -41.99 19.57
N LYS A 984 2.23 -43.09 19.27
CA LYS A 984 3.54 -43.39 19.84
C LYS A 984 4.59 -42.34 19.45
N GLU A 985 4.60 -41.92 18.19
CA GLU A 985 5.50 -40.86 17.70
C GLU A 985 5.23 -39.51 18.37
N LYS A 986 3.95 -39.14 18.54
CA LYS A 986 3.57 -37.88 19.20
C LYS A 986 3.93 -37.87 20.69
N ASP A 987 3.72 -38.99 21.39
CA ASP A 987 4.12 -39.14 22.80
C ASP A 987 5.66 -39.02 22.93
N HIS A 988 6.43 -39.69 22.06
CA HIS A 988 7.90 -39.60 22.08
C HIS A 988 8.40 -38.18 21.75
N PHE A 989 7.75 -37.49 20.81
CA PHE A 989 8.08 -36.10 20.51
C PHE A 989 7.80 -35.16 21.69
N ALA A 990 6.69 -35.36 22.39
CA ALA A 990 6.39 -34.62 23.61
C ALA A 990 7.46 -34.87 24.71
N ASP A 991 7.95 -36.11 24.85
CA ASP A 991 9.05 -36.44 25.75
C ASP A 991 10.35 -35.72 25.37
N LEU A 992 10.69 -35.67 24.08
CA LEU A 992 11.83 -34.92 23.58
C LEU A 992 11.72 -33.42 23.93
N LEU A 993 10.57 -32.79 23.70
CA LEU A 993 10.35 -31.38 24.04
C LEU A 993 10.54 -31.14 25.55
N PHE A 994 10.08 -32.04 26.40
CA PHE A 994 10.30 -31.95 27.84
C PHE A 994 11.79 -32.04 28.19
N ASP A 995 12.51 -33.03 27.64
CA ASP A 995 13.93 -33.21 27.94
C ASP A 995 14.78 -32.02 27.46
N LEU A 996 14.45 -31.46 26.29
CA LEU A 996 15.06 -30.24 25.77
C LEU A 996 14.86 -29.06 26.73
N GLN A 997 13.67 -28.91 27.31
CA GLN A 997 13.39 -27.85 28.28
C GLN A 997 14.18 -28.05 29.58
N VAL A 998 14.15 -29.26 30.16
CA VAL A 998 14.81 -29.56 31.43
C VAL A 998 16.33 -29.38 31.34
N LYS A 999 16.92 -29.68 30.17
CA LYS A 999 18.35 -29.53 29.91
C LYS A 999 18.74 -28.14 29.39
N GLY A 1000 17.79 -27.24 29.14
CA GLY A 1000 18.05 -25.90 28.59
C GLY A 1000 18.58 -25.93 27.15
N GLN A 1001 18.19 -26.91 26.34
CA GLN A 1001 18.72 -27.18 25.00
C GLN A 1001 17.73 -26.89 23.85
N ALA A 1002 16.53 -26.40 24.14
CA ALA A 1002 15.50 -26.10 23.14
C ALA A 1002 15.98 -25.12 22.05
N ASN A 1003 16.66 -24.04 22.43
CA ASN A 1003 17.17 -23.04 21.47
C ASN A 1003 18.23 -23.62 20.51
N ALA A 1004 19.15 -24.43 21.05
CA ALA A 1004 20.18 -25.10 20.28
C ALA A 1004 19.57 -26.11 19.29
N PHE A 1005 18.58 -26.89 19.74
CA PHE A 1005 17.85 -27.82 18.88
C PHE A 1005 17.08 -27.10 17.77
N LEU A 1006 16.39 -25.99 18.09
CA LEU A 1006 15.69 -25.16 17.12
C LEU A 1006 16.65 -24.58 16.06
N THR A 1007 17.81 -24.11 16.49
CA THR A 1007 18.85 -23.59 15.57
C THR A 1007 19.34 -24.68 14.62
N GLN A 1008 19.49 -25.91 15.11
CA GLN A 1008 19.92 -27.04 14.30
C GLN A 1008 18.83 -27.54 13.32
N LEU A 1009 17.55 -27.47 13.71
CA LEU A 1009 16.43 -27.79 12.81
C LEU A 1009 16.38 -26.82 11.62
N GLY A 1010 16.63 -25.53 11.86
CA GLY A 1010 16.48 -24.48 10.83
C GLY A 1010 15.02 -24.24 10.43
N ASP A 1011 14.81 -23.59 9.27
CA ASP A 1011 13.46 -23.39 8.72
C ASP A 1011 13.06 -24.58 7.82
N ILE A 1012 12.26 -25.48 8.38
CA ILE A 1012 11.75 -26.69 7.73
C ILE A 1012 10.21 -26.70 7.65
N LYS A 1013 9.56 -25.60 8.02
CA LYS A 1013 8.09 -25.49 8.08
C LYS A 1013 7.40 -25.82 6.76
N SER A 1014 8.02 -25.46 5.63
CA SER A 1014 7.53 -25.71 4.27
C SER A 1014 7.89 -27.08 3.71
N LYS A 1015 8.68 -27.88 4.43
CA LYS A 1015 9.15 -29.20 3.99
C LYS A 1015 8.07 -30.26 4.16
N SER A 1016 8.24 -31.37 3.43
CA SER A 1016 7.36 -32.53 3.55
C SER A 1016 7.52 -33.21 4.92
N ALA A 1017 6.53 -34.00 5.34
CA ALA A 1017 6.57 -34.71 6.61
C ALA A 1017 7.80 -35.62 6.75
N LEU A 1018 8.22 -36.30 5.67
CA LEU A 1018 9.40 -37.17 5.67
C LEU A 1018 10.70 -36.39 5.89
N GLU A 1019 10.84 -35.23 5.23
CA GLU A 1019 12.00 -34.37 5.41
C GLU A 1019 12.06 -33.77 6.82
N GLN A 1020 10.90 -33.42 7.40
CA GLN A 1020 10.82 -32.94 8.78
C GLN A 1020 11.25 -34.01 9.78
N VAL A 1021 10.78 -35.26 9.62
CA VAL A 1021 11.21 -36.39 10.47
C VAL A 1021 12.72 -36.61 10.37
N ALA A 1022 13.27 -36.66 9.16
CA ALA A 1022 14.71 -36.86 8.96
C ALA A 1022 15.53 -35.79 9.69
N LYS A 1023 15.10 -34.53 9.65
CA LYS A 1023 15.74 -33.42 10.36
C LYS A 1023 15.60 -33.52 11.88
N ILE A 1024 14.46 -33.96 12.39
CA ILE A 1024 14.27 -34.23 13.82
C ILE A 1024 15.23 -35.34 14.28
N GLN A 1025 15.33 -36.44 13.52
CA GLN A 1025 16.23 -37.56 13.83
C GLN A 1025 17.70 -37.15 13.78
N GLU A 1026 18.09 -36.32 12.80
CA GLU A 1026 19.43 -35.73 12.71
C GLU A 1026 19.75 -34.88 13.95
N GLY A 1027 18.84 -34.00 14.35
CA GLY A 1027 18.97 -33.18 15.56
C GLY A 1027 19.00 -34.01 16.85
N CYS A 1028 18.25 -35.11 16.93
CA CYS A 1028 18.31 -36.02 18.07
C CYS A 1028 19.68 -36.71 18.14
N LYS A 1029 20.20 -37.17 17.01
CA LYS A 1029 21.49 -37.89 16.93
C LYS A 1029 22.67 -37.00 17.31
N SER A 1030 22.71 -35.76 16.83
CA SER A 1030 23.78 -34.81 17.15
C SER A 1030 23.80 -34.41 18.62
N MET A 1031 22.63 -34.32 19.26
CA MET A 1031 22.50 -33.86 20.64
C MET A 1031 22.36 -35.00 21.66
N GLY A 1032 22.48 -36.26 21.22
CA GLY A 1032 22.47 -37.43 22.09
C GLY A 1032 21.10 -37.80 22.66
N TYR A 1033 20.01 -37.47 21.96
CA TYR A 1033 18.65 -37.86 22.31
C TYR A 1033 18.22 -39.14 21.58
N ARG A 1034 17.26 -39.88 22.17
CA ARG A 1034 16.66 -41.05 21.53
C ARG A 1034 15.95 -40.60 20.24
N SER A 1035 16.26 -41.26 19.13
CA SER A 1035 15.60 -40.98 17.85
C SER A 1035 14.13 -41.36 17.91
N ILE A 1036 13.27 -40.59 17.24
CA ILE A 1036 11.84 -40.91 17.12
C ILE A 1036 11.69 -42.14 16.22
N GLU A 1037 11.36 -43.27 16.85
CA GLU A 1037 10.97 -44.52 16.19
C GLU A 1037 9.65 -44.30 15.44
N THR A 1038 9.72 -44.20 14.12
CA THR A 1038 8.50 -44.09 13.30
C THR A 1038 7.85 -45.46 13.16
N GLU A 1039 6.51 -45.57 13.23
CA GLU A 1039 5.82 -46.86 13.03
C GLU A 1039 6.03 -47.41 11.61
N ASN A 1040 6.61 -46.63 10.70
CA ASN A 1040 7.09 -47.07 9.39
C ASN A 1040 8.37 -47.94 9.46
N GLU A 1041 8.99 -48.11 10.63
CA GLU A 1041 10.12 -49.04 10.80
C GLU A 1041 9.69 -50.52 10.89
N ASN A 1042 8.38 -50.82 10.87
CA ASN A 1042 7.86 -52.20 10.88
C ASN A 1042 7.15 -52.66 9.60
N VAL A 1043 7.47 -52.07 8.44
CA VAL A 1043 7.48 -52.87 7.21
C VAL A 1043 8.78 -52.62 6.45
N SER A 1044 9.66 -53.60 6.49
CA SER A 1044 10.80 -53.73 5.58
C SER A 1044 10.33 -53.64 4.12
N PHE A 1045 10.33 -52.43 3.56
CA PHE A 1045 10.19 -52.18 2.12
C PHE A 1045 11.46 -51.55 1.53
N LEU A 1046 12.52 -51.42 2.31
CA LEU A 1046 13.88 -51.13 1.85
C LEU A 1046 14.52 -52.42 1.35
N ASP A 1047 14.32 -52.72 0.06
CA ASP A 1047 15.39 -52.93 -0.91
C ASP A 1047 14.80 -53.36 -2.27
N TYR A 1048 14.35 -52.38 -3.06
CA TYR A 1048 13.85 -52.63 -4.42
C TYR A 1048 14.91 -53.28 -5.30
N GLU A 1049 16.18 -53.00 -5.04
CA GLU A 1049 17.31 -53.57 -5.75
C GLU A 1049 17.42 -55.06 -5.49
N SER A 1050 17.44 -55.49 -4.23
CA SER A 1050 17.46 -56.91 -3.86
C SER A 1050 16.27 -57.68 -4.42
N ARG A 1051 15.06 -57.10 -4.35
CA ARG A 1051 13.87 -57.72 -4.96
C ARG A 1051 14.00 -57.85 -6.48
N LEU A 1052 14.52 -56.83 -7.16
CA LEU A 1052 14.75 -56.86 -8.61
C LEU A 1052 15.95 -57.72 -9.03
N ARG A 1053 16.87 -58.03 -8.13
CA ARG A 1053 17.99 -58.95 -8.38
C ARG A 1053 17.62 -60.41 -8.20
N THR A 1054 16.64 -60.70 -7.35
CA THR A 1054 16.34 -62.07 -6.91
C THR A 1054 14.99 -62.59 -7.39
N THR A 1055 14.03 -61.71 -7.68
CA THR A 1055 12.64 -62.09 -7.97
C THR A 1055 12.18 -61.49 -9.31
N PRO A 1056 11.54 -62.28 -10.19
CA PRO A 1056 10.92 -61.75 -11.40
C PRO A 1056 9.87 -60.68 -11.10
N ILE A 1057 9.90 -59.60 -11.88
CA ILE A 1057 9.07 -58.40 -11.71
C ILE A 1057 7.56 -58.70 -11.67
N HIS A 1058 7.09 -59.63 -12.51
CA HIS A 1058 5.68 -60.03 -12.55
C HIS A 1058 5.24 -60.73 -11.26
N THR A 1059 6.14 -61.48 -10.61
CA THR A 1059 5.90 -62.11 -9.31
C THR A 1059 5.80 -61.05 -8.22
N ILE A 1060 6.66 -60.03 -8.24
CA ILE A 1060 6.61 -58.91 -7.28
C ILE A 1060 5.27 -58.17 -7.38
N TYR A 1061 4.79 -57.89 -8.59
CA TYR A 1061 3.49 -57.25 -8.79
C TYR A 1061 2.31 -58.16 -8.42
N SER A 1062 2.38 -59.46 -8.71
CA SER A 1062 1.38 -60.46 -8.28
C SER A 1062 1.28 -60.54 -6.76
N ASP A 1063 2.41 -60.61 -6.06
CA ASP A 1063 2.46 -60.70 -4.59
C ASP A 1063 1.95 -59.41 -3.94
N LEU A 1064 2.29 -58.26 -4.53
CA LEU A 1064 1.70 -56.98 -4.12
C LEU A 1064 0.18 -56.96 -4.33
N GLN A 1065 -0.33 -57.52 -5.42
CA GLN A 1065 -1.76 -57.56 -5.69
C GLN A 1065 -2.51 -58.47 -4.70
N LYS A 1066 -1.90 -59.61 -4.34
CA LYS A 1066 -2.41 -60.58 -3.34
C LYS A 1066 -2.22 -60.14 -1.89
N SER A 1067 -1.39 -59.13 -1.61
CA SER A 1067 -1.17 -58.63 -0.24
C SER A 1067 -2.44 -58.00 0.37
N ASP A 1068 -2.55 -58.01 1.70
CA ASP A 1068 -3.67 -57.40 2.44
C ASP A 1068 -3.60 -55.86 2.53
N LEU A 1069 -2.65 -55.24 1.80
CA LEU A 1069 -2.47 -53.78 1.81
C LEU A 1069 -3.68 -53.05 1.21
N ASP A 1070 -3.97 -51.86 1.75
CA ASP A 1070 -4.99 -50.99 1.18
C ASP A 1070 -4.58 -50.49 -0.22
N LYS A 1071 -5.59 -50.08 -1.00
CA LYS A 1071 -5.43 -49.70 -2.40
C LYS A 1071 -4.48 -48.51 -2.59
N ASN A 1072 -4.42 -47.57 -1.64
CA ASN A 1072 -3.56 -46.39 -1.73
C ASN A 1072 -2.09 -46.76 -1.49
N LYS A 1073 -1.81 -47.62 -0.50
CA LYS A 1073 -0.46 -48.13 -0.24
C LYS A 1073 0.06 -49.00 -1.38
N LYS A 1074 -0.79 -49.87 -1.94
CA LYS A 1074 -0.47 -50.63 -3.17
C LYS A 1074 -0.11 -49.69 -4.33
N ASN A 1075 -0.85 -48.61 -4.50
CA ASN A 1075 -0.59 -47.64 -5.58
C ASN A 1075 0.69 -46.83 -5.35
N SER A 1076 0.98 -46.42 -4.11
CA SER A 1076 2.24 -45.72 -3.79
C SER A 1076 3.44 -46.62 -4.06
N PHE A 1077 3.39 -47.88 -3.60
CA PHE A 1077 4.44 -48.86 -3.87
C PHE A 1077 4.64 -49.06 -5.38
N LYS A 1078 3.55 -49.24 -6.15
CA LYS A 1078 3.65 -49.39 -7.62
C LYS A 1078 4.32 -48.18 -8.26
N LYS A 1079 3.99 -46.97 -7.81
CA LYS A 1079 4.57 -45.73 -8.31
C LYS A 1079 6.06 -45.64 -8.00
N ASP A 1080 6.45 -45.89 -6.76
CA ASP A 1080 7.84 -45.77 -6.31
C ASP A 1080 8.73 -46.88 -6.88
N PHE A 1081 8.19 -48.10 -6.97
CA PHE A 1081 8.85 -49.26 -7.58
C PHE A 1081 9.06 -49.08 -9.09
N LEU A 1082 8.04 -48.56 -9.81
CA LEU A 1082 8.15 -48.22 -11.22
C LEU A 1082 9.15 -47.08 -11.44
N LEU A 1083 9.17 -46.05 -10.58
CA LEU A 1083 10.14 -44.97 -10.65
C LEU A 1083 11.58 -45.48 -10.47
N TYR A 1084 11.81 -46.40 -9.54
CA TYR A 1084 13.12 -47.02 -9.33
C TYR A 1084 13.56 -47.86 -10.54
N GLN A 1085 12.65 -48.66 -11.12
CA GLN A 1085 12.91 -49.45 -12.33
C GLN A 1085 13.30 -48.59 -13.52
N LEU A 1086 12.59 -47.47 -13.71
CA LEU A 1086 12.83 -46.54 -14.79
C LEU A 1086 14.15 -45.77 -14.64
N ASN A 1087 14.52 -45.40 -13.42
CA ASN A 1087 15.76 -44.67 -13.15
C ASN A 1087 17.02 -45.55 -13.23
N ASN A 1088 16.88 -46.88 -13.18
CA ASN A 1088 17.99 -47.86 -13.20
C ASN A 1088 17.81 -48.91 -14.30
N LEU A 1089 17.16 -48.50 -15.39
CA LEU A 1089 16.63 -49.39 -16.42
C LEU A 1089 17.66 -50.34 -17.06
N PRO A 1090 18.91 -49.93 -17.38
CA PRO A 1090 19.92 -50.85 -17.91
C PRO A 1090 20.28 -51.97 -16.92
N GLN A 1091 20.51 -51.62 -15.66
CA GLN A 1091 20.90 -52.56 -14.61
C GLN A 1091 19.73 -53.48 -14.21
N VAL A 1092 18.53 -52.93 -14.11
CA VAL A 1092 17.31 -53.69 -13.79
C VAL A 1092 17.00 -54.70 -14.88
N SER A 1093 17.19 -54.36 -16.15
CA SER A 1093 16.98 -55.29 -17.27
C SER A 1093 17.94 -56.48 -17.21
N GLU A 1094 19.22 -56.23 -16.89
CA GLU A 1094 20.23 -57.27 -16.71
C GLU A 1094 19.90 -58.18 -15.50
N TRP A 1095 19.49 -57.59 -14.38
CA TRP A 1095 19.10 -58.31 -13.18
C TRP A 1095 17.87 -59.18 -13.38
N GLN A 1096 16.86 -58.67 -14.10
CA GLN A 1096 15.64 -59.40 -14.39
C GLN A 1096 15.87 -60.55 -15.39
N LEU A 1097 16.79 -60.40 -16.34
CA LEU A 1097 17.26 -61.51 -17.20
C LEU A 1097 17.96 -62.60 -16.38
N LYS A 1098 18.83 -62.22 -15.43
CA LYS A 1098 19.52 -63.16 -14.54
C LYS A 1098 18.56 -63.86 -13.57
N ALA A 1099 17.65 -63.13 -12.93
CA ALA A 1099 16.64 -63.67 -12.02
C ALA A 1099 15.66 -64.62 -12.74
N ARG A 1100 15.29 -64.29 -13.98
CA ARG A 1100 14.44 -65.15 -14.82
C ARG A 1100 15.13 -66.45 -15.22
N ASN A 1101 16.42 -66.42 -15.53
CA ASN A 1101 17.20 -67.63 -15.87
C ASN A 1101 17.50 -68.51 -14.65
N ALA A 1102 17.61 -67.92 -13.45
CA ALA A 1102 17.85 -68.64 -12.20
C ALA A 1102 16.64 -69.45 -11.68
N ASN A 1103 15.41 -69.07 -12.04
CA ASN A 1103 14.18 -69.74 -11.60
C ASN A 1103 13.67 -70.87 -12.52
N GLY A 1104 14.53 -71.42 -13.38
CA GLY A 1104 14.35 -72.78 -13.94
C GLY A 1104 13.08 -73.06 -14.76
N THR A 1105 12.46 -72.07 -15.39
CA THR A 1105 11.40 -72.31 -16.40
C THR A 1105 11.57 -71.40 -17.61
N ILE A 1106 12.20 -71.97 -18.65
CA ILE A 1106 11.95 -71.60 -20.04
C ILE A 1106 10.86 -72.54 -20.49
N ASP A 1107 9.64 -72.03 -20.74
CA ASP A 1107 8.83 -72.52 -21.87
C ASP A 1107 7.59 -71.64 -22.13
N SER A 1108 7.29 -71.48 -23.42
CA SER A 1108 6.21 -70.70 -24.05
C SER A 1108 6.41 -69.21 -24.39
N PHE A 1109 7.65 -68.76 -24.54
CA PHE A 1109 7.94 -67.84 -25.63
C PHE A 1109 9.01 -68.46 -26.51
N LYS A 1110 8.58 -69.01 -27.66
CA LYS A 1110 9.43 -69.09 -28.84
C LYS A 1110 9.82 -67.65 -29.19
N ILE A 1111 10.86 -67.15 -28.54
CA ILE A 1111 11.73 -66.20 -29.20
C ILE A 1111 12.43 -67.07 -30.23
N HIS A 1112 11.92 -67.05 -31.46
CA HIS A 1112 12.61 -67.67 -32.58
C HIS A 1112 14.06 -67.20 -32.51
N LYS A 1113 14.97 -68.16 -32.38
CA LYS A 1113 16.42 -67.98 -32.52
C LYS A 1113 16.82 -67.56 -33.96
N ASP A 1114 15.84 -67.19 -34.80
CA ASP A 1114 15.97 -66.85 -36.20
C ASP A 1114 15.55 -65.40 -36.52
N SER A 1115 15.77 -64.45 -35.60
CA SER A 1115 15.97 -63.04 -35.99
C SER A 1115 17.37 -62.58 -35.56
N ILE A 1116 18.37 -63.27 -36.10
CA ILE A 1116 19.70 -62.69 -36.29
C ILE A 1116 19.52 -61.54 -37.28
N PHE A 1117 19.21 -60.36 -36.78
CA PHE A 1117 20.10 -59.25 -37.10
C PHE A 1117 20.94 -59.08 -35.85
N ALA A 1118 22.14 -59.66 -35.88
CA ALA A 1118 23.21 -59.09 -35.08
C ALA A 1118 23.27 -57.62 -35.52
N PRO A 1119 22.99 -56.66 -34.62
CA PRO A 1119 22.95 -55.27 -35.00
C PRO A 1119 24.32 -54.93 -35.60
N GLU A 1120 24.36 -54.52 -36.88
CA GLU A 1120 25.61 -54.28 -37.61
C GLU A 1120 26.47 -53.16 -36.97
N SER A 1121 25.89 -52.43 -36.01
CA SER A 1121 26.58 -51.45 -35.19
C SER A 1121 26.06 -51.45 -33.74
N PRO A 1122 26.87 -50.98 -32.77
CA PRO A 1122 26.43 -50.73 -31.40
C PRO A 1122 25.14 -49.91 -31.31
N LYS A 1123 24.94 -48.97 -32.24
CA LYS A 1123 23.74 -48.12 -32.32
C LYS A 1123 22.45 -48.94 -32.57
N GLU A 1124 22.50 -49.93 -33.46
CA GLU A 1124 21.35 -50.82 -33.69
C GLU A 1124 21.06 -51.72 -32.46
N ALA A 1125 22.08 -52.09 -31.68
CA ALA A 1125 21.92 -52.89 -30.45
C ALA A 1125 21.22 -52.10 -29.34
N VAL A 1126 21.65 -50.85 -29.16
CA VAL A 1126 21.08 -49.92 -28.19
C VAL A 1126 19.63 -49.57 -28.56
N ASN A 1127 19.38 -49.28 -29.84
CA ASN A 1127 18.04 -48.98 -30.33
C ASN A 1127 17.09 -50.19 -30.19
N LYS A 1128 17.57 -51.42 -30.40
CA LYS A 1128 16.79 -52.63 -30.12
C LYS A 1128 16.40 -52.74 -28.65
N ALA A 1129 17.34 -52.52 -27.73
CA ALA A 1129 17.08 -52.57 -26.30
C ALA A 1129 16.08 -51.49 -25.85
N LEU A 1130 16.21 -50.27 -26.37
CA LEU A 1130 15.30 -49.16 -26.09
C LEU A 1130 13.86 -49.47 -26.55
N LEU A 1131 13.70 -50.02 -27.76
CA LEU A 1131 12.39 -50.41 -28.29
C LEU A 1131 11.75 -51.56 -27.50
N GLU A 1132 12.54 -52.52 -27.01
CA GLU A 1132 12.02 -53.57 -26.14
C GLU A 1132 11.52 -53.01 -24.81
N VAL A 1133 12.24 -52.05 -24.22
CA VAL A 1133 11.78 -51.36 -23.01
C VAL A 1133 10.46 -50.64 -23.26
N LEU A 1134 10.35 -49.88 -24.35
CA LEU A 1134 9.10 -49.18 -24.69
C LEU A 1134 7.94 -50.14 -24.90
N LYS A 1135 8.19 -51.30 -25.54
CA LYS A 1135 7.21 -52.39 -25.67
C LYS A 1135 6.71 -52.86 -24.31
N TYR A 1136 7.61 -53.11 -23.35
CA TYR A 1136 7.24 -53.52 -21.99
C TYR A 1136 6.43 -52.45 -21.27
N LEU A 1137 6.87 -51.19 -21.31
CA LEU A 1137 6.18 -50.09 -20.63
C LEU A 1137 4.77 -49.86 -21.16
N ILE A 1138 4.55 -49.99 -22.47
CA ILE A 1138 3.21 -49.86 -23.07
C ILE A 1138 2.27 -50.97 -22.60
N ILE A 1139 2.75 -52.22 -22.57
CA ILE A 1139 1.94 -53.39 -22.21
C ILE A 1139 1.56 -53.37 -20.73
N ASP A 1140 2.48 -52.93 -19.86
CA ASP A 1140 2.30 -52.99 -18.40
C ASP A 1140 1.66 -51.72 -17.80
N THR A 1141 1.50 -50.65 -18.58
CA THR A 1141 0.74 -49.46 -18.16
C THR A 1141 -0.77 -49.76 -18.17
N GLN A 1142 -1.48 -49.41 -17.09
CA GLN A 1142 -2.95 -49.46 -17.09
C GLN A 1142 -3.51 -48.21 -17.76
N TRP A 1143 -4.07 -48.39 -18.95
CA TRP A 1143 -4.67 -47.31 -19.72
C TRP A 1143 -6.15 -47.21 -19.38
N ASP A 1144 -6.54 -46.10 -18.76
CA ASP A 1144 -7.94 -45.84 -18.38
C ASP A 1144 -8.69 -45.22 -19.57
N ILE A 1145 -8.96 -46.05 -20.57
CA ILE A 1145 -9.60 -45.68 -21.83
C ILE A 1145 -10.92 -46.44 -22.02
N GLY A 1146 -11.94 -45.76 -22.57
CA GLY A 1146 -13.25 -46.37 -22.83
C GLY A 1146 -13.17 -47.54 -23.83
N TYR A 1147 -14.12 -48.48 -23.73
CA TYR A 1147 -14.14 -49.76 -24.46
C TYR A 1147 -13.95 -49.65 -25.99
N PHE A 1148 -14.31 -48.52 -26.61
CA PHE A 1148 -14.19 -48.27 -28.05
C PHE A 1148 -12.90 -47.53 -28.48
N GLY A 1149 -12.10 -47.06 -27.52
CA GLY A 1149 -10.89 -46.26 -27.75
C GLY A 1149 -9.57 -47.03 -27.81
N GLY A 1150 -9.59 -48.34 -27.49
CA GLY A 1150 -8.38 -49.15 -27.35
C GLY A 1150 -8.43 -50.50 -28.05
N GLU A 1151 -7.25 -51.12 -28.18
CA GLU A 1151 -7.03 -52.46 -28.71
C GLU A 1151 -6.67 -53.39 -27.56
N LYS A 1152 -7.21 -54.61 -27.59
CA LYS A 1152 -7.06 -55.58 -26.51
C LYS A 1152 -5.80 -56.42 -26.73
N VAL A 1153 -4.82 -56.30 -25.83
CA VAL A 1153 -3.55 -57.03 -25.88
C VAL A 1153 -3.43 -57.89 -24.63
N LYS A 1154 -2.97 -59.13 -24.75
CA LYS A 1154 -2.69 -59.96 -23.57
C LYS A 1154 -1.41 -59.46 -22.90
N SER A 1155 -1.48 -59.13 -21.61
CA SER A 1155 -0.33 -58.81 -20.80
C SER A 1155 0.54 -60.05 -20.59
N THR A 1156 1.75 -59.84 -20.11
CA THR A 1156 2.71 -60.88 -19.71
C THR A 1156 2.20 -61.77 -18.57
N THR A 1157 1.15 -61.35 -17.85
CA THR A 1157 0.50 -62.10 -16.77
C THR A 1157 -0.71 -62.93 -17.23
N GLY A 1158 -1.07 -62.88 -18.51
CA GLY A 1158 -2.19 -63.64 -19.10
C GLY A 1158 -3.54 -62.91 -19.11
N ASP A 1159 -3.65 -61.80 -18.38
CA ASP A 1159 -4.84 -60.92 -18.40
C ASP A 1159 -4.85 -60.04 -19.65
N SER A 1160 -6.04 -59.66 -20.12
CA SER A 1160 -6.16 -58.79 -21.28
C SER A 1160 -6.17 -57.32 -20.88
N ASN A 1161 -5.18 -56.54 -21.32
CA ASN A 1161 -5.10 -55.09 -21.15
C ASN A 1161 -5.70 -54.39 -22.39
N LEU A 1162 -6.38 -53.25 -22.19
CA LEU A 1162 -6.93 -52.43 -23.28
C LEU A 1162 -6.00 -51.22 -23.46
N ILE A 1163 -5.27 -51.13 -24.57
CA ILE A 1163 -4.27 -50.06 -24.78
C ILE A 1163 -4.72 -49.11 -25.91
N PRO A 1164 -4.32 -47.82 -25.92
CA PRO A 1164 -4.73 -46.89 -26.97
C PRO A 1164 -4.28 -47.37 -28.35
N LYS A 1165 -5.10 -47.14 -29.38
CA LYS A 1165 -4.80 -47.55 -30.76
C LYS A 1165 -3.44 -47.06 -31.26
N GLY A 1166 -3.04 -45.84 -30.87
CA GLY A 1166 -1.72 -45.29 -31.19
C GLY A 1166 -0.56 -46.10 -30.57
N MET A 1167 -0.71 -46.53 -29.32
CA MET A 1167 0.30 -47.35 -28.63
C MET A 1167 0.31 -48.79 -29.15
N TYR A 1168 -0.84 -49.33 -29.53
CA TYR A 1168 -0.91 -50.61 -30.22
C TYR A 1168 -0.21 -50.59 -31.58
N ALA A 1169 -0.35 -49.49 -32.33
CA ALA A 1169 0.40 -49.30 -33.57
C ALA A 1169 1.91 -49.24 -33.33
N VAL A 1170 2.36 -48.59 -32.24
CA VAL A 1170 3.77 -48.61 -31.82
C VAL A 1170 4.26 -50.03 -31.54
N LEU A 1171 3.48 -50.85 -30.82
CA LEU A 1171 3.84 -52.26 -30.58
C LEU A 1171 3.99 -53.05 -31.88
N LYS A 1172 3.10 -52.85 -32.86
CA LYS A 1172 3.20 -53.50 -34.18
C LYS A 1172 4.44 -53.07 -34.94
N GLU A 1173 4.81 -51.79 -34.88
CA GLU A 1173 6.00 -51.28 -35.55
C GLU A 1173 7.27 -51.88 -34.94
N ILE A 1174 7.34 -51.98 -33.61
CA ILE A 1174 8.42 -52.66 -32.89
C ILE A 1174 8.51 -54.13 -33.29
N GLU A 1175 7.36 -54.82 -33.40
CA GLU A 1175 7.34 -56.22 -33.84
C GLU A 1175 7.79 -56.41 -35.30
N ASN A 1176 7.52 -55.46 -36.19
CA ASN A 1176 8.02 -55.50 -37.58
C ASN A 1176 9.55 -55.40 -37.63
N ALA A 1177 10.13 -54.54 -36.78
CA ALA A 1177 11.59 -54.43 -36.63
C ALA A 1177 12.20 -55.71 -36.06
N GLN A 1178 11.57 -56.29 -35.03
CA GLN A 1178 12.00 -57.56 -34.44
C GLN A 1178 11.97 -58.73 -35.45
N LYS A 1179 11.06 -58.69 -36.44
CA LYS A 1179 11.00 -59.67 -37.53
C LYS A 1179 11.96 -59.37 -38.68
N GLY A 1180 12.84 -58.37 -38.54
CA GLY A 1180 13.85 -58.00 -39.53
C GLY A 1180 13.31 -57.27 -40.76
N SER A 1181 12.07 -56.78 -40.73
CA SER A 1181 11.45 -56.10 -41.87
C SER A 1181 11.90 -54.63 -42.02
N VAL A 1182 12.41 -54.02 -40.94
CA VAL A 1182 12.93 -52.64 -40.88
C VAL A 1182 14.05 -52.60 -39.82
N SER A 1183 15.04 -51.72 -39.94
CA SER A 1183 16.12 -51.60 -38.94
C SER A 1183 15.63 -50.99 -37.63
N PHE A 1184 16.27 -51.32 -36.50
CA PHE A 1184 15.86 -50.82 -35.18
C PHE A 1184 16.04 -49.31 -35.06
N THR A 1185 17.05 -48.74 -35.72
CA THR A 1185 17.29 -47.28 -35.74
C THR A 1185 16.16 -46.52 -36.43
N LYS A 1186 15.77 -46.93 -37.64
CA LYS A 1186 14.61 -46.34 -38.33
C LYS A 1186 13.30 -46.53 -37.56
N THR A 1187 13.21 -47.62 -36.80
CA THR A 1187 12.05 -47.93 -35.97
C THR A 1187 11.97 -47.01 -34.75
N VAL A 1188 13.09 -46.69 -34.10
CA VAL A 1188 13.14 -45.71 -33.00
C VAL A 1188 12.65 -44.34 -33.46
N GLU A 1189 13.15 -43.84 -34.60
CA GLU A 1189 12.72 -42.55 -35.17
C GLU A 1189 11.21 -42.52 -35.46
N LYS A 1190 10.70 -43.60 -36.06
CA LYS A 1190 9.29 -43.72 -36.37
C LYS A 1190 8.42 -43.86 -35.12
N VAL A 1191 8.86 -44.63 -34.12
CA VAL A 1191 8.18 -44.79 -32.83
C VAL A 1191 8.14 -43.48 -32.05
N ALA A 1192 9.22 -42.69 -32.07
CA ALA A 1192 9.26 -41.35 -31.49
C ALA A 1192 8.19 -40.44 -32.10
N GLY A 1193 8.10 -40.40 -33.44
CA GLY A 1193 7.06 -39.67 -34.15
C GLY A 1193 5.64 -40.16 -33.83
N MET A 1194 5.44 -41.48 -33.71
CA MET A 1194 4.15 -42.08 -33.39
C MET A 1194 3.69 -41.77 -31.97
N ILE A 1195 4.60 -41.82 -30.98
CA ILE A 1195 4.30 -41.49 -29.58
C ILE A 1195 3.99 -40.01 -29.42
N ALA A 1196 4.75 -39.12 -30.08
CA ALA A 1196 4.46 -37.69 -30.08
C ALA A 1196 3.12 -37.35 -30.74
N ALA A 1197 2.81 -37.97 -31.88
CA ALA A 1197 1.53 -37.78 -32.55
C ALA A 1197 0.35 -38.29 -31.71
N SER A 1198 0.52 -39.43 -31.02
CA SER A 1198 -0.51 -40.01 -30.16
C SER A 1198 -0.78 -39.17 -28.91
N ALA A 1199 0.28 -38.60 -28.30
CA ALA A 1199 0.17 -37.63 -27.22
C ALA A 1199 -0.60 -36.38 -27.67
N LYS A 1200 -0.23 -35.79 -28.83
CA LYS A 1200 -0.86 -34.57 -29.37
C LYS A 1200 -2.34 -34.74 -29.71
N ARG A 1201 -2.74 -35.93 -30.19
CA ARG A 1201 -4.15 -36.24 -30.49
C ARG A 1201 -4.99 -36.56 -29.25
N ASN A 1202 -4.36 -36.65 -28.07
CA ASN A 1202 -4.99 -37.12 -26.83
C ASN A 1202 -5.67 -38.49 -27.04
N ASP A 1203 -4.99 -39.43 -27.71
CA ASP A 1203 -5.52 -40.78 -27.98
C ASP A 1203 -5.81 -41.56 -26.66
N HIS A 1204 -5.32 -41.05 -25.51
CA HIS A 1204 -5.62 -41.53 -24.16
C HIS A 1204 -6.99 -41.03 -23.60
N GLY A 1205 -7.74 -40.22 -24.35
CA GLY A 1205 -9.12 -39.81 -24.04
C GLY A 1205 -9.26 -38.49 -23.24
N LEU A 1206 -10.29 -37.70 -23.57
CA LEU A 1206 -10.64 -36.42 -22.91
C LEU A 1206 -11.43 -36.57 -21.59
N PHE A 1207 -11.86 -37.79 -21.23
CA PHE A 1207 -12.63 -38.05 -20.01
C PHE A 1207 -11.82 -38.82 -18.97
N ASN A 1208 -10.94 -38.12 -18.23
CA ASN A 1208 -10.45 -38.64 -16.95
C ASN A 1208 -10.11 -37.51 -15.95
N LYS A 1209 -10.60 -37.62 -14.70
CA LYS A 1209 -10.28 -36.73 -13.57
C LYS A 1209 -8.91 -37.04 -12.91
N ARG A 1210 -8.09 -37.94 -13.49
CA ARG A 1210 -6.82 -38.43 -12.91
C ARG A 1210 -5.66 -38.58 -13.92
N GLY A 1211 -5.55 -37.69 -14.91
CA GLY A 1211 -4.61 -37.78 -16.05
C GLY A 1211 -3.10 -37.79 -15.78
N GLU A 1212 -2.62 -37.99 -14.54
CA GLU A 1212 -1.19 -37.88 -14.21
C GLU A 1212 -0.36 -39.08 -14.71
N THR A 1213 -0.84 -40.33 -14.62
CA THR A 1213 0.00 -41.52 -14.91
C THR A 1213 0.24 -41.72 -16.41
N THR A 1214 -0.75 -41.45 -17.24
CA THR A 1214 -0.66 -41.60 -18.70
C THR A 1214 0.13 -40.46 -19.34
N GLN A 1215 0.00 -39.24 -18.83
CA GLN A 1215 0.82 -38.09 -19.26
C GLN A 1215 2.29 -38.32 -18.88
N ILE A 1216 2.57 -38.81 -17.66
CA ILE A 1216 3.94 -39.19 -17.24
C ILE A 1216 4.54 -40.24 -18.19
N PHE A 1217 3.76 -41.20 -18.68
CA PHE A 1217 4.23 -42.16 -19.69
C PHE A 1217 4.65 -41.45 -20.98
N TYR A 1218 3.81 -40.58 -21.54
CA TYR A 1218 4.14 -39.86 -22.79
C TYR A 1218 5.35 -38.94 -22.62
N ASP A 1219 5.41 -38.18 -21.52
CA ASP A 1219 6.52 -37.24 -21.24
C ASP A 1219 7.85 -37.99 -21.08
N LYS A 1220 7.84 -39.16 -20.40
CA LYS A 1220 9.04 -39.96 -20.21
C LYS A 1220 9.44 -40.80 -21.43
N ALA A 1221 8.48 -41.33 -22.19
CA ALA A 1221 8.75 -42.03 -23.44
C ALA A 1221 9.35 -41.08 -24.48
N GLN A 1222 8.85 -39.84 -24.56
CA GLN A 1222 9.45 -38.79 -25.39
C GLN A 1222 10.86 -38.44 -24.90
N LYS A 1223 11.07 -38.29 -23.58
CA LYS A 1223 12.39 -38.04 -23.01
C LYS A 1223 13.40 -39.14 -23.39
N LEU A 1224 13.04 -40.41 -23.20
CA LEU A 1224 13.87 -41.57 -23.55
C LEU A 1224 14.16 -41.68 -25.07
N LEU A 1225 13.28 -41.17 -25.91
CA LEU A 1225 13.46 -41.17 -27.37
C LEU A 1225 14.18 -39.92 -27.88
N SER A 1226 14.30 -38.87 -27.05
CA SER A 1226 15.00 -37.61 -27.36
C SER A 1226 16.43 -37.54 -26.81
N GLU A 1227 16.73 -38.32 -25.78
CA GLU A 1227 18.10 -38.45 -25.25
C GLU A 1227 18.89 -39.35 -26.21
N ASP A 1228 19.87 -38.77 -26.91
CA ASP A 1228 20.76 -39.50 -27.82
C ASP A 1228 21.45 -40.63 -27.04
N ALA A 1229 20.97 -41.86 -27.22
CA ALA A 1229 21.39 -43.05 -26.47
C ALA A 1229 22.87 -43.42 -26.70
N GLU A 1230 23.60 -42.65 -27.52
CA GLU A 1230 25.05 -42.78 -27.71
C GLU A 1230 25.83 -42.35 -26.47
N GLU A 1231 25.47 -41.27 -25.78
CA GLU A 1231 26.35 -40.70 -24.74
C GLU A 1231 26.34 -41.49 -23.42
N SER A 1232 25.18 -42.06 -23.06
CA SER A 1232 25.02 -42.80 -21.80
C SER A 1232 25.49 -44.26 -21.86
N LEU A 1233 25.57 -44.86 -23.06
CA LEU A 1233 26.01 -46.25 -23.25
C LEU A 1233 27.44 -46.38 -23.77
N HIS A 1234 28.00 -45.36 -24.42
CA HIS A 1234 29.43 -45.34 -24.77
C HIS A 1234 30.30 -45.26 -23.51
N GLN A 1235 29.87 -44.56 -22.45
CA GLN A 1235 30.54 -44.56 -21.14
C GLN A 1235 30.49 -45.91 -20.40
N ALA A 1236 29.49 -46.77 -20.69
CA ALA A 1236 29.36 -48.08 -20.07
C ALA A 1236 30.20 -49.17 -20.77
N PHE A 1237 30.44 -49.04 -22.09
CA PHE A 1237 31.25 -49.99 -22.86
C PHE A 1237 32.75 -49.65 -22.95
N VAL A 1238 33.15 -48.39 -22.71
CA VAL A 1238 34.58 -48.00 -22.64
C VAL A 1238 35.24 -48.41 -21.31
N ASN A 1239 34.44 -48.78 -20.30
CA ASN A 1239 34.93 -49.31 -19.01
C ASN A 1239 34.82 -50.85 -18.89
N LEU A 1240 34.82 -51.57 -20.01
CA LEU A 1240 34.93 -53.03 -20.08
C LEU A 1240 36.31 -53.48 -20.57
#